data_AF-A0A9D5P8I6-F1
#
_entry.id   AF-A0A9D5P8I6-F1
#
_cell.length_a   1.000
_cell.length_b   1.000
_cell.length_c   1.000
_cell.angle_alpha   90.00
_cell.angle_beta   90.00
_cell.angle_gamma   90.00
#
_symmetry.space_group_name_H-M   'P 1'
#
loop_
_entity.id
_entity.type
_entity.pdbx_description
1 polymer ?
#
loop_
_entity_poly.entity_id
_entity_poly.type
_entity_poly.pdbx_seq_one_letter_code
_entity_poly.pdbx_strand_id
1 'polypeptide(L)'
;MWQEFHNIIDLLDRVKTDKEIAGDDGFVANRYPIRFVLFDNFKDSFDFIHHLSCNVKSVEKWMDGDYPDRIITHTELVDKFVAFFRKNEDNDFVIAPFSELARFYDNEKTLQFEALIRTIKSLESTQNGFNKKQRIYIPLVGLEGKMSKFANETQIKIWYFKNIDSSLNYRLILTESTYEVKRLEANHTIVNSIKEWLNIWQQGDAKQRIISLSPSLFANAEYAQPDNAFDFCTCNNVFDFLANGLNLNFGDITYREQDEKYWLRLAKEIDINHFSFESFFNGYFHIDQLADYNVFLKTWFGCNDDFGKWLLCTYYLEKFCNQNSYICQCIKNSHSYNTTDFFASVVLSVFDCEEAELYIEERKVCMDFASKNGVNVNIDVEGRMQNELVKIAEQQGYAKAVKYLTHLTHTEKRLAINWLGQKKINIGDVKDVYPDLYYYLSGTLDSILPWVPDYFEAYRESKIANAISDDVAQIINVQNKNHVSFNIWYNSFKTTKTILNNREDIEVIYWIDGLGVEWIPYISWLLGLKEGVYLNETHIARASYPTTTAINKISLEEMSHNNLKKIGDLDNYAHQNTNKYPEYLIDEFKIVNEAISKIISEYAGKKIAIVSDHGITAMSQYCNGLNLVGYKSDHGGRLAVKESGKPNIDDNYVICEDGKTVCALKHNSLCGKIPTGQSAHGGCLPEEVLVPIFIISSQKETSKYSTKLLTTEITGNNPVIEFEIKGDNVANPYIMYGNTRYNLTKSGNNYRTDTLTLIAATTTVTLHIGSDYKQTFSLKINVGAKEDDLFDF
;
A
#
# COMPACT_ATOMS: atom_id res chain seq x y z
N MET A 1 -5.56 68.19 19.95
CA MET A 1 -4.74 68.12 18.74
C MET A 1 -3.72 67.00 18.92
N TRP A 2 -3.59 66.18 17.88
CA TRP A 2 -2.61 65.10 17.74
C TRP A 2 -1.18 65.64 17.71
N GLN A 3 -0.27 65.03 18.45
CA GLN A 3 1.16 65.39 18.47
C GLN A 3 1.99 64.12 18.52
N GLU A 4 3.01 64.06 17.67
CA GLU A 4 3.90 62.89 17.56
C GLU A 4 5.23 63.15 18.27
N PHE A 5 5.75 62.11 18.91
CA PHE A 5 6.99 62.11 19.67
C PHE A 5 7.82 60.89 19.27
N HIS A 6 9.13 61.10 19.12
CA HIS A 6 10.10 60.04 18.83
C HIS A 6 11.14 59.87 19.94
N ASN A 7 11.02 60.66 21.02
CA ASN A 7 11.86 60.59 22.20
C ASN A 7 10.98 60.66 23.46
N ILE A 8 11.16 59.69 24.37
CA ILE A 8 10.35 59.57 25.58
C ILE A 8 10.50 60.80 26.49
N ILE A 9 11.68 61.42 26.48
CA ILE A 9 11.97 62.64 27.25
C ILE A 9 11.08 63.80 26.74
N ASP A 10 10.96 63.96 25.42
CA ASP A 10 10.13 65.02 24.83
C ASP A 10 8.64 64.83 25.17
N LEU A 11 8.18 63.57 25.20
CA LEU A 11 6.82 63.26 25.65
C LEU A 11 6.63 63.59 27.15
N LEU A 12 7.60 63.25 28.00
CA LEU A 12 7.53 63.56 29.44
C LEU A 12 7.60 65.06 29.72
N ASP A 13 8.39 65.82 28.95
CA ASP A 13 8.42 67.28 29.03
C ASP A 13 7.11 67.90 28.50
N ARG A 14 6.48 67.28 27.50
CA ARG A 14 5.11 67.64 27.09
C ARG A 14 4.10 67.45 28.22
N VAL A 15 4.19 66.35 28.97
CA VAL A 15 3.33 66.11 30.15
C VAL A 15 3.45 67.25 31.16
N LYS A 16 4.68 67.64 31.51
CA LYS A 16 4.94 68.73 32.48
C LYS A 16 4.40 70.07 31.99
N THR A 17 4.71 70.43 30.74
CA THR A 17 4.28 71.70 30.15
C THR A 17 2.75 71.79 29.99
N ASP A 18 2.07 70.67 29.67
CA ASP A 18 0.59 70.62 29.62
C ASP A 18 -0.07 70.79 31.00
N LYS A 19 0.61 70.38 32.08
CA LYS A 19 0.15 70.59 33.46
C LYS A 19 0.28 72.06 33.88
N GLU A 20 1.33 72.73 33.43
CA GLU A 20 1.66 74.10 33.84
C GLU A 20 1.00 75.18 32.98
N ILE A 21 0.47 74.82 31.80
CA ILE A 21 -0.13 75.74 30.83
C ILE A 21 -1.16 76.71 31.45
N ALA A 22 -1.12 77.96 30.99
CA ALA A 22 -1.90 79.11 31.47
C ALA A 22 -2.51 79.89 30.30
N GLY A 23 -3.37 80.89 30.59
CA GLY A 23 -4.09 81.65 29.57
C GLY A 23 -5.28 80.89 28.98
N ASP A 24 -5.76 81.30 27.80
CA ASP A 24 -6.94 80.73 27.13
C ASP A 24 -6.77 79.24 26.82
N ASP A 25 -5.56 78.82 26.40
CA ASP A 25 -5.22 77.41 26.20
C ASP A 25 -5.22 76.63 27.53
N GLY A 26 -4.83 77.27 28.63
CA GLY A 26 -4.91 76.73 29.98
C GLY A 26 -6.35 76.52 30.46
N PHE A 27 -7.26 77.44 30.12
CA PHE A 27 -8.68 77.27 30.41
C PHE A 27 -9.25 76.02 29.73
N VAL A 28 -8.98 75.84 28.43
CA VAL A 28 -9.45 74.65 27.69
C VAL A 28 -8.79 73.37 28.20
N ALA A 29 -7.48 73.38 28.45
CA ALA A 29 -6.73 72.22 28.93
C ALA A 29 -7.16 71.75 30.33
N ASN A 30 -7.58 72.67 31.20
CA ASN A 30 -8.09 72.37 32.54
C ASN A 30 -9.58 72.04 32.54
N ARG A 31 -10.36 72.54 31.56
CA ARG A 31 -11.76 72.14 31.37
C ARG A 31 -11.89 70.70 30.85
N TYR A 32 -11.03 70.28 29.91
CA TYR A 32 -11.01 68.92 29.37
C TYR A 32 -9.71 68.20 29.79
N PRO A 33 -9.71 67.46 30.91
CA PRO A 33 -8.48 67.00 31.57
C PRO A 33 -7.88 65.70 31.01
N ILE A 34 -8.52 65.05 30.04
CA ILE A 34 -8.15 63.71 29.57
C ILE A 34 -7.10 63.82 28.45
N ARG A 35 -6.07 62.98 28.52
CA ARG A 35 -4.99 62.84 27.53
C ARG A 35 -4.92 61.38 27.09
N PHE A 36 -5.10 61.13 25.80
CA PHE A 36 -4.85 59.81 25.22
C PHE A 36 -3.38 59.76 24.78
N VAL A 37 -2.66 58.73 25.21
CA VAL A 37 -1.24 58.57 24.92
C VAL A 37 -1.04 57.27 24.16
N LEU A 38 -0.77 57.37 22.86
CA LEU A 38 -0.60 56.23 21.97
C LEU A 38 0.84 55.71 22.01
N PHE A 39 0.97 54.39 21.99
CA PHE A 39 2.25 53.68 21.93
C PHE A 39 2.15 52.54 20.91
N ASP A 40 3.24 52.26 20.20
CA ASP A 40 3.31 51.09 19.32
C ASP A 40 3.58 49.78 20.08
N ASN A 41 4.16 49.85 21.29
CA ASN A 41 4.49 48.67 22.09
C ASN A 41 4.30 48.91 23.61
N PHE A 42 4.20 47.83 24.37
CA PHE A 42 3.95 47.88 25.81
C PHE A 42 5.14 48.38 26.62
N LYS A 43 6.37 48.13 26.16
CA LYS A 43 7.59 48.54 26.86
C LYS A 43 7.63 50.05 27.04
N ASP A 44 7.36 50.80 25.97
CA ASP A 44 7.36 52.26 26.00
C ASP A 44 6.19 52.81 26.83
N SER A 45 5.04 52.13 26.78
CA SER A 45 3.89 52.45 27.64
C SER A 45 4.22 52.25 29.13
N PHE A 46 4.88 51.15 29.49
CA PHE A 46 5.31 50.92 30.88
C PHE A 46 6.38 51.91 31.32
N ASP A 47 7.33 52.25 30.45
CA ASP A 47 8.35 53.26 30.72
C ASP A 47 7.73 54.64 30.97
N PHE A 48 6.74 55.02 30.15
CA PHE A 48 5.97 56.23 30.36
C PHE A 48 5.23 56.23 31.71
N ILE A 49 4.51 55.15 32.03
CA ILE A 49 3.76 55.04 33.30
C ILE A 49 4.71 55.09 34.50
N HIS A 50 5.88 54.45 34.41
CA HIS A 50 6.88 54.44 35.48
C HIS A 50 7.42 55.85 35.79
N HIS A 51 7.66 56.65 34.75
CA HIS A 51 8.14 58.02 34.90
C HIS A 51 7.06 59.01 35.38
N LEU A 52 5.78 58.66 35.24
CA LEU A 52 4.68 59.45 35.79
C LEU A 52 4.55 59.21 37.30
N SER A 53 4.80 60.24 38.11
CA SER A 53 4.55 60.22 39.56
C SER A 53 3.04 60.35 39.90
N CYS A 54 2.18 59.54 39.28
CA CYS A 54 0.72 59.60 39.43
C CYS A 54 0.12 58.23 39.79
N ASN A 55 -1.13 58.23 40.26
CA ASN A 55 -1.79 57.00 40.69
C ASN A 55 -2.27 56.18 39.48
N VAL A 56 -2.02 54.87 39.47
CA VAL A 56 -2.53 53.97 38.41
C VAL A 56 -3.83 53.31 38.86
N LYS A 57 -4.89 53.48 38.07
CA LYS A 57 -6.17 52.80 38.24
C LYS A 57 -6.32 51.71 37.18
N SER A 58 -6.30 50.46 37.63
CA SER A 58 -6.59 49.32 36.76
C SER A 58 -8.06 49.24 36.35
N VAL A 59 -8.28 48.97 35.06
CA VAL A 59 -9.59 48.70 34.45
C VAL A 59 -10.15 47.36 34.93
N GLU A 60 -9.30 46.40 35.27
CA GLU A 60 -9.72 45.11 35.84
C GLU A 60 -10.57 45.32 37.12
N LYS A 61 -10.24 46.33 37.92
CA LYS A 61 -11.00 46.67 39.15
C LYS A 61 -12.42 47.19 38.89
N TRP A 62 -12.80 47.40 37.63
CA TRP A 62 -14.17 47.76 37.24
C TRP A 62 -14.97 46.57 36.70
N MET A 63 -14.30 45.43 36.47
CA MET A 63 -14.96 44.20 36.06
C MET A 63 -15.77 43.58 37.21
N ASP A 64 -16.74 42.77 36.84
CA ASP A 64 -17.49 41.95 37.78
C ASP A 64 -16.63 40.77 38.24
N GLY A 65 -16.47 40.62 39.56
CA GLY A 65 -15.68 39.55 40.15
C GLY A 65 -16.31 38.17 39.96
N ASP A 66 -17.64 38.11 39.86
CA ASP A 66 -18.40 36.86 39.73
C ASP A 66 -18.44 36.36 38.27
N TYR A 67 -18.16 37.25 37.30
CA TYR A 67 -18.14 36.95 35.88
C TYR A 67 -16.83 37.44 35.23
N PRO A 68 -15.69 36.76 35.51
CA PRO A 68 -14.36 37.22 35.13
C PRO A 68 -14.12 37.28 33.62
N ASP A 69 -14.92 36.56 32.82
CA ASP A 69 -14.83 36.61 31.36
C ASP A 69 -15.83 37.56 30.70
N ARG A 70 -16.81 38.09 31.43
CA ARG A 70 -17.80 39.00 30.83
C ARG A 70 -17.10 40.30 30.41
N ILE A 71 -17.13 40.58 29.11
CA ILE A 71 -16.68 41.88 28.61
C ILE A 71 -17.59 42.97 29.17
N ILE A 72 -17.02 43.93 29.90
CA ILE A 72 -17.76 45.12 30.31
C ILE A 72 -18.16 45.86 29.04
N THR A 73 -19.42 46.28 28.93
CA THR A 73 -19.87 47.00 27.73
C THR A 73 -19.26 48.40 27.69
N HIS A 74 -19.19 49.01 26.50
CA HIS A 74 -18.64 50.38 26.39
C HIS A 74 -19.40 51.39 27.26
N THR A 75 -20.73 51.27 27.38
CA THR A 75 -21.57 52.12 28.25
C THR A 75 -21.26 51.91 29.72
N GLU A 76 -21.18 50.65 30.17
CA GLU A 76 -20.81 50.36 31.57
C GLU A 76 -19.41 50.85 31.90
N LEU A 77 -18.45 50.72 30.96
CA LEU A 77 -17.10 51.25 31.12
C LEU A 77 -17.11 52.78 31.25
N VAL A 78 -17.89 53.47 30.41
CA VAL A 78 -18.10 54.92 30.52
C VAL A 78 -18.66 55.28 31.90
N ASP A 79 -19.71 54.60 32.37
CA ASP A 79 -20.34 54.90 33.65
C ASP A 79 -19.36 54.73 34.82
N LYS A 80 -18.57 53.63 34.81
CA LYS A 80 -17.52 53.39 35.80
C LYS A 80 -16.42 54.44 35.73
N PHE A 81 -16.00 54.83 34.53
CA PHE A 81 -15.00 55.87 34.31
C PHE A 81 -15.49 57.23 34.83
N VAL A 82 -16.73 57.64 34.49
CA VAL A 82 -17.32 58.91 34.91
C VAL A 82 -17.49 58.97 36.43
N ALA A 83 -17.99 57.89 37.04
CA ALA A 83 -18.11 57.80 38.49
C ALA A 83 -16.75 57.89 39.18
N PHE A 84 -15.72 57.22 38.63
CA PHE A 84 -14.35 57.30 39.13
C PHE A 84 -13.76 58.72 38.98
N PHE A 85 -13.90 59.31 37.80
CA PHE A 85 -13.40 60.64 37.46
C PHE A 85 -13.94 61.71 38.42
N ARG A 86 -15.26 61.72 38.64
CA ARG A 86 -15.92 62.70 39.53
C ARG A 86 -15.56 62.49 41.01
N LYS A 87 -15.29 61.26 41.45
CA LYS A 87 -14.96 60.97 42.85
C LYS A 87 -13.52 61.35 43.22
N ASN A 88 -12.61 61.47 42.26
CA ASN A 88 -11.18 61.66 42.50
C ASN A 88 -10.63 62.95 41.87
N GLU A 89 -11.39 64.05 41.97
CA GLU A 89 -11.11 65.36 41.36
C GLU A 89 -9.79 66.02 41.80
N ASP A 90 -9.19 65.60 42.92
CA ASP A 90 -7.96 66.20 43.46
C ASP A 90 -6.66 65.57 42.95
N ASN A 91 -6.71 64.44 42.23
CA ASN A 91 -5.53 63.66 41.88
C ASN A 91 -5.45 63.36 40.38
N ASP A 92 -4.22 63.27 39.88
CA ASP A 92 -3.93 62.79 38.54
C ASP A 92 -3.88 61.26 38.53
N PHE A 93 -4.38 60.66 37.45
CA PHE A 93 -4.39 59.20 37.29
C PHE A 93 -3.96 58.75 35.91
N VAL A 94 -3.36 57.57 35.88
CA VAL A 94 -3.25 56.73 34.68
C VAL A 94 -4.35 55.67 34.74
N ILE A 95 -5.10 55.50 33.65
CA ILE A 95 -6.06 54.39 33.50
C ILE A 95 -5.45 53.36 32.56
N ALA A 96 -4.97 52.23 33.10
CA ALA A 96 -4.29 51.19 32.34
C ALA A 96 -4.54 49.79 32.94
N PRO A 97 -4.62 48.71 32.15
CA PRO A 97 -4.56 48.68 30.69
C PRO A 97 -5.93 48.98 30.06
N PHE A 98 -6.09 50.16 29.43
CA PHE A 98 -7.35 50.56 28.81
C PHE A 98 -7.47 50.02 27.37
N SER A 99 -6.38 50.06 26.60
CA SER A 99 -6.36 49.51 25.23
C SER A 99 -6.75 48.06 25.18
N GLU A 100 -6.36 47.26 26.17
CA GLU A 100 -6.53 45.80 26.12
C GLU A 100 -7.97 45.33 26.26
N LEU A 101 -8.84 46.18 26.82
CA LEU A 101 -10.28 46.00 26.78
C LEU A 101 -10.87 46.67 25.53
N ALA A 102 -10.51 47.93 25.27
CA ALA A 102 -11.10 48.72 24.19
C ALA A 102 -10.80 48.16 22.79
N ARG A 103 -9.68 47.43 22.65
CA ARG A 103 -9.25 46.70 21.45
C ARG A 103 -10.38 45.81 20.91
N PHE A 104 -11.13 45.14 21.76
CA PHE A 104 -12.16 44.18 21.35
C PHE A 104 -13.56 44.80 21.20
N TYR A 105 -13.71 46.12 21.34
CA TYR A 105 -14.99 46.76 21.04
C TYR A 105 -15.19 46.97 19.55
N ASP A 106 -16.42 46.69 19.12
CA ASP A 106 -16.90 46.91 17.76
C ASP A 106 -16.60 48.35 17.31
N ASN A 107 -15.90 48.45 16.19
CA ASN A 107 -15.52 49.68 15.51
C ASN A 107 -15.98 49.71 14.04
N GLU A 108 -16.88 48.80 13.67
CA GLU A 108 -17.42 48.64 12.31
C GLU A 108 -18.93 48.86 12.25
N LYS A 109 -19.71 48.06 13.01
CA LYS A 109 -21.19 48.02 12.88
C LYS A 109 -21.85 49.05 13.79
N THR A 110 -21.52 48.98 15.08
CA THR A 110 -22.14 49.83 16.12
C THR A 110 -21.22 50.94 16.64
N LEU A 111 -19.95 50.96 16.18
CA LEU A 111 -18.96 51.99 16.50
C LEU A 111 -18.77 52.21 18.02
N GLN A 112 -18.86 51.15 18.83
CA GLN A 112 -18.72 51.17 20.28
C GLN A 112 -17.40 51.78 20.74
N PHE A 113 -16.29 51.45 20.09
CA PHE A 113 -15.00 52.06 20.39
C PHE A 113 -15.05 53.58 20.18
N GLU A 114 -15.64 54.04 19.08
CA GLU A 114 -15.74 55.47 18.82
C GLU A 114 -16.67 56.18 19.82
N ALA A 115 -17.80 55.57 20.15
CA ALA A 115 -18.75 56.09 21.13
C ALA A 115 -18.11 56.23 22.52
N LEU A 116 -17.30 55.23 22.92
CA LEU A 116 -16.51 55.27 24.15
C LEU A 116 -15.57 56.47 24.18
N ILE A 117 -14.74 56.64 23.14
CA ILE A 117 -13.77 57.75 23.04
C ILE A 117 -14.49 59.10 22.96
N ARG A 118 -15.58 59.21 22.19
CA ARG A 118 -16.39 60.44 22.07
C ARG A 118 -16.99 60.87 23.40
N THR A 119 -17.44 59.92 24.21
CA THR A 119 -18.04 60.22 25.51
C THR A 119 -16.96 60.62 26.50
N ILE A 120 -15.90 59.81 26.62
CA ILE A 120 -14.79 60.07 27.56
C ILE A 120 -14.13 61.43 27.25
N LYS A 121 -13.75 61.72 26.00
CA LYS A 121 -13.08 62.99 25.66
C LYS A 121 -13.91 64.24 26.00
N SER A 122 -15.24 64.11 26.05
CA SER A 122 -16.16 65.23 26.28
C SER A 122 -16.36 65.57 27.77
N LEU A 123 -15.77 64.79 28.67
CA LEU A 123 -15.89 65.00 30.10
C LEU A 123 -15.21 66.30 30.54
N GLU A 124 -15.98 67.12 31.23
CA GLU A 124 -15.51 68.38 31.79
C GLU A 124 -15.11 68.21 33.26
N SER A 125 -14.02 68.87 33.66
CA SER A 125 -13.58 68.95 35.04
C SER A 125 -14.67 69.54 35.93
N THR A 126 -14.79 69.01 37.14
CA THR A 126 -15.52 69.71 38.22
C THR A 126 -14.81 71.01 38.57
N GLN A 127 -15.47 71.90 39.32
CA GLN A 127 -14.85 73.14 39.76
C GLN A 127 -13.54 72.89 40.55
N ASN A 128 -13.52 71.85 41.39
CA ASN A 128 -12.33 71.49 42.15
C ASN A 128 -11.24 70.89 41.25
N GLY A 129 -11.59 69.96 40.36
CA GLY A 129 -10.65 69.40 39.39
C GLY A 129 -10.04 70.44 38.46
N PHE A 130 -10.81 71.45 38.06
CA PHE A 130 -10.33 72.60 37.30
C PHE A 130 -9.28 73.39 38.09
N ASN A 131 -9.57 73.73 39.36
CA ASN A 131 -8.67 74.48 40.23
C ASN A 131 -7.37 73.71 40.54
N LYS A 132 -7.45 72.38 40.65
CA LYS A 132 -6.31 71.47 40.87
C LYS A 132 -5.58 71.10 39.58
N LYS A 133 -6.06 71.56 38.42
CA LYS A 133 -5.57 71.22 37.08
C LYS A 133 -5.49 69.70 36.84
N GLN A 134 -6.50 68.93 37.27
CA GLN A 134 -6.52 67.47 37.16
C GLN A 134 -6.13 66.98 35.75
N ARG A 135 -5.40 65.87 35.66
CA ARG A 135 -5.09 65.16 34.41
C ARG A 135 -5.35 63.67 34.53
N ILE A 136 -6.00 63.11 33.51
CA ILE A 136 -6.18 61.67 33.37
C ILE A 136 -5.46 61.23 32.10
N TYR A 137 -4.45 60.39 32.25
CA TYR A 137 -3.70 59.82 31.14
C TYR A 137 -4.27 58.43 30.82
N ILE A 138 -4.57 58.19 29.56
CA ILE A 138 -5.06 56.89 29.06
C ILE A 138 -4.04 56.37 28.04
N PRO A 139 -3.11 55.51 28.46
CA PRO A 139 -2.21 54.81 27.55
C PRO A 139 -3.00 53.87 26.64
N LEU A 140 -2.74 53.96 25.33
CA LEU A 140 -3.35 53.14 24.31
C LEU A 140 -2.24 52.47 23.47
N VAL A 141 -2.07 51.16 23.65
CA VAL A 141 -1.00 50.41 22.97
C VAL A 141 -1.56 49.73 21.71
N GLY A 142 -0.91 49.92 20.56
CA GLY A 142 -1.26 49.27 19.29
C GLY A 142 -2.44 49.87 18.52
N LEU A 143 -3.28 50.70 19.17
CA LEU A 143 -4.55 51.19 18.63
C LEU A 143 -4.45 52.49 17.79
N GLU A 144 -3.30 52.76 17.16
CA GLU A 144 -3.11 53.95 16.31
C GLU A 144 -4.15 54.00 15.19
N GLY A 145 -4.33 52.89 14.47
CA GLY A 145 -5.27 52.81 13.35
C GLY A 145 -6.71 53.13 13.78
N LYS A 146 -7.13 52.72 14.97
CA LYS A 146 -8.46 53.06 15.52
C LYS A 146 -8.56 54.51 15.97
N MET A 147 -7.50 55.07 16.55
CA MET A 147 -7.48 56.44 17.07
C MET A 147 -7.24 57.52 16.01
N SER A 148 -6.69 57.15 14.86
CA SER A 148 -6.43 58.06 13.72
C SER A 148 -7.68 58.84 13.28
N LYS A 149 -8.88 58.26 13.42
CA LYS A 149 -10.17 58.91 13.14
C LYS A 149 -10.40 60.20 13.93
N PHE A 150 -9.74 60.35 15.08
CA PHE A 150 -9.85 61.51 15.96
C PHE A 150 -8.72 62.54 15.77
N ALA A 151 -7.76 62.32 14.87
CA ALA A 151 -6.54 63.13 14.76
C ALA A 151 -6.82 64.62 14.49
N ASN A 152 -7.86 64.92 13.69
CA ASN A 152 -8.22 66.29 13.29
C ASN A 152 -9.14 67.02 14.29
N GLU A 153 -9.53 66.37 15.38
CA GLU A 153 -10.44 66.99 16.34
C GLU A 153 -9.70 67.89 17.34
N THR A 154 -10.23 69.10 17.55
CA THR A 154 -9.59 70.12 18.42
C THR A 154 -9.82 69.86 19.91
N GLN A 155 -10.93 69.19 20.25
CA GLN A 155 -11.39 68.94 21.62
C GLN A 155 -10.76 67.69 22.28
N ILE A 156 -10.04 66.86 21.52
CA ILE A 156 -9.31 65.70 22.04
C ILE A 156 -7.82 65.98 22.06
N LYS A 157 -7.09 65.54 23.09
CA LYS A 157 -5.63 65.65 23.15
C LYS A 157 -5.06 64.24 23.02
N ILE A 158 -4.32 64.02 21.93
CA ILE A 158 -3.68 62.74 21.61
C ILE A 158 -2.19 62.99 21.47
N TRP A 159 -1.39 62.25 22.22
CA TRP A 159 0.07 62.24 22.10
C TRP A 159 0.50 60.87 21.63
N TYR A 160 1.24 60.78 20.54
CA TYR A 160 1.64 59.52 19.96
C TYR A 160 3.16 59.37 20.06
N PHE A 161 3.59 58.43 20.89
CA PHE A 161 4.98 58.00 20.93
C PHE A 161 5.19 56.90 19.88
N LYS A 162 5.83 57.28 18.77
CA LYS A 162 5.99 56.41 17.62
C LYS A 162 7.35 55.73 17.64
N ASN A 163 7.33 54.41 17.82
CA ASN A 163 8.49 53.54 17.86
C ASN A 163 8.20 52.27 17.04
N ILE A 164 8.70 52.25 15.79
CA ILE A 164 8.34 51.27 14.76
C ILE A 164 9.16 49.95 14.91
N ASP A 165 9.71 49.68 16.09
CA ASP A 165 10.44 48.44 16.33
C ASP A 165 9.48 47.25 16.49
N SER A 166 9.19 46.58 15.37
CA SER A 166 8.29 45.42 15.31
C SER A 166 8.80 44.19 16.07
N SER A 167 10.06 44.18 16.53
CA SER A 167 10.58 43.11 17.39
C SER A 167 9.94 43.07 18.78
N LEU A 168 9.18 44.12 19.12
CA LEU A 168 8.46 44.27 20.38
C LEU A 168 7.00 43.78 20.32
N ASN A 169 6.55 43.26 19.17
CA ASN A 169 5.18 42.77 18.98
C ASN A 169 4.93 41.46 19.73
N TYR A 170 3.69 41.29 20.17
CA TYR A 170 3.20 40.07 20.80
C TYR A 170 2.40 39.25 19.79
N ARG A 171 2.53 37.93 19.82
CA ARG A 171 1.66 37.02 19.06
C ARG A 171 0.51 36.58 19.95
N LEU A 172 -0.71 36.98 19.61
CA LEU A 172 -1.93 36.60 20.32
C LEU A 172 -2.68 35.51 19.55
N ILE A 173 -2.71 34.32 20.15
CA ILE A 173 -3.45 33.16 19.66
C ILE A 173 -4.80 33.13 20.37
N LEU A 174 -5.88 33.26 19.62
CA LEU A 174 -7.26 33.24 20.11
C LEU A 174 -7.87 31.88 19.76
N THR A 175 -8.26 31.10 20.75
CA THR A 175 -8.84 29.76 20.56
C THR A 175 -9.75 29.41 21.73
N GLU A 176 -10.67 28.46 21.56
CA GLU A 176 -11.58 28.04 22.64
C GLU A 176 -10.96 26.98 23.57
N SER A 177 -9.88 26.31 23.15
CA SER A 177 -9.24 25.23 23.91
C SER A 177 -7.75 25.10 23.56
N THR A 178 -6.95 24.56 24.48
CA THR A 178 -5.57 24.14 24.20
C THR A 178 -5.49 22.76 23.56
N TYR A 179 -6.63 22.08 23.40
CA TYR A 179 -6.73 20.72 22.88
C TYR A 179 -5.81 19.72 23.59
N GLU A 180 -5.55 19.95 24.87
CA GLU A 180 -4.71 19.11 25.74
C GLU A 180 -3.23 19.00 25.29
N VAL A 181 -2.73 19.95 24.51
CA VAL A 181 -1.29 20.06 24.21
C VAL A 181 -0.52 20.33 25.51
N LYS A 182 0.54 19.54 25.75
CA LYS A 182 1.27 19.55 27.02
C LYS A 182 2.35 20.64 27.04
N ARG A 183 2.57 21.21 28.23
CA ARG A 183 3.67 22.14 28.57
C ARG A 183 3.70 23.45 27.78
N LEU A 184 2.53 23.93 27.34
CA LEU A 184 2.39 25.21 26.64
C LEU A 184 2.95 26.39 27.44
N GLU A 185 2.79 26.35 28.77
CA GLU A 185 3.21 27.38 29.73
C GLU A 185 4.72 27.59 29.74
N ALA A 186 5.52 26.66 29.20
CA ALA A 186 6.98 26.82 29.09
C ALA A 186 7.33 28.02 28.19
N ASN A 187 6.60 28.21 27.09
CA ASN A 187 6.90 29.21 26.07
C ASN A 187 5.78 30.24 25.85
N HIS A 188 4.60 30.00 26.42
CA HIS A 188 3.41 30.84 26.25
C HIS A 188 2.89 31.37 27.58
N THR A 189 2.29 32.56 27.53
CA THR A 189 1.39 33.04 28.59
C THR A 189 -0.01 32.56 28.24
N ILE A 190 -0.69 31.87 29.16
CA ILE A 190 -2.06 31.39 28.93
C ILE A 190 -3.02 32.21 29.77
N VAL A 191 -4.08 32.73 29.15
CA VAL A 191 -5.13 33.48 29.83
C VAL A 191 -6.49 32.83 29.54
N ASN A 192 -7.28 32.62 30.59
CA ASN A 192 -8.56 31.92 30.52
C ASN A 192 -9.76 32.88 30.50
N SER A 193 -9.54 34.15 30.81
CA SER A 193 -10.59 35.14 30.92
C SER A 193 -10.12 36.54 30.55
N ILE A 194 -11.04 37.44 30.23
CA ILE A 194 -10.76 38.87 30.08
C ILE A 194 -10.05 39.45 31.32
N LYS A 195 -10.44 39.01 32.51
CA LYS A 195 -9.79 39.45 33.75
C LYS A 195 -8.31 39.07 33.80
N GLU A 196 -7.97 37.82 33.47
CA GLU A 196 -6.58 37.36 33.36
C GLU A 196 -5.82 38.10 32.27
N TRP A 197 -6.45 38.32 31.12
CA TRP A 197 -5.91 39.14 30.03
C TRP A 197 -5.57 40.57 30.47
N LEU A 198 -6.41 41.25 31.27
CA LEU A 198 -6.09 42.57 31.79
C LEU A 198 -5.02 42.53 32.90
N ASN A 199 -4.83 41.40 33.58
CA ASN A 199 -3.87 41.28 34.69
C ASN A 199 -2.43 41.06 34.20
N ILE A 200 -2.21 40.35 33.09
CA ILE A 200 -0.85 40.10 32.57
C ILE A 200 -0.11 41.41 32.23
N TRP A 201 -0.84 42.45 31.85
CA TRP A 201 -0.29 43.78 31.54
C TRP A 201 -0.05 44.65 32.78
N GLN A 202 -0.53 44.26 33.96
CA GLN A 202 -0.22 44.99 35.20
C GLN A 202 1.14 44.58 35.77
N GLN A 203 1.51 43.32 35.59
CA GLN A 203 2.72 42.73 36.16
C GLN A 203 3.92 42.85 35.21
N GLY A 204 3.68 43.05 33.91
CA GLY A 204 4.75 43.14 32.91
C GLY A 204 5.42 41.79 32.60
N ASP A 205 4.85 40.69 33.09
CA ASP A 205 5.41 39.33 33.01
C ASP A 205 4.91 38.52 31.79
N ALA A 206 4.19 39.17 30.86
CA ALA A 206 3.68 38.52 29.67
C ALA A 206 4.81 38.10 28.73
N LYS A 207 4.87 36.81 28.39
CA LYS A 207 5.70 36.31 27.28
C LYS A 207 5.18 36.86 25.96
N GLN A 208 6.08 37.02 24.98
CA GLN A 208 5.75 37.50 23.63
C GLN A 208 4.69 36.64 22.91
N ARG A 209 4.54 35.36 23.29
CA ARG A 209 3.49 34.48 22.76
C ARG A 209 2.40 34.28 23.81
N ILE A 210 1.16 34.60 23.46
CA ILE A 210 0.02 34.55 24.36
C ILE A 210 -1.06 33.68 23.74
N ILE A 211 -1.61 32.76 24.54
CA ILE A 211 -2.78 31.96 24.18
C ILE A 211 -3.94 32.44 25.05
N SER A 212 -4.99 32.95 24.41
CA SER A 212 -6.22 33.35 25.07
C SER A 212 -7.30 32.30 24.82
N LEU A 213 -7.79 31.72 25.91
CA LEU A 213 -8.91 30.79 25.97
C LEU A 213 -10.23 31.49 26.33
N SER A 214 -10.23 32.83 26.44
CA SER A 214 -11.41 33.63 26.75
C SER A 214 -12.45 33.52 25.63
N PRO A 215 -13.64 32.97 25.87
CA PRO A 215 -14.72 32.96 24.88
C PRO A 215 -15.12 34.36 24.44
N SER A 216 -15.09 35.33 25.36
CA SER A 216 -15.48 36.71 25.05
C SER A 216 -14.45 37.42 24.17
N LEU A 217 -13.14 37.20 24.36
CA LEU A 217 -12.12 37.74 23.45
C LEU A 217 -12.18 37.06 22.08
N PHE A 218 -12.37 35.73 22.06
CA PHE A 218 -12.51 34.96 20.82
C PHE A 218 -13.70 35.44 19.97
N ALA A 219 -14.87 35.62 20.59
CA ALA A 219 -16.07 36.10 19.91
C ALA A 219 -15.94 37.53 19.35
N ASN A 220 -15.01 38.34 19.87
CA ASN A 220 -14.78 39.71 19.45
C ASN A 220 -13.44 39.89 18.70
N ALA A 221 -12.81 38.79 18.27
CA ALA A 221 -11.49 38.79 17.63
C ALA A 221 -11.44 39.68 16.38
N GLU A 222 -12.52 39.68 15.57
CA GLU A 222 -12.61 40.49 14.34
C GLU A 222 -12.43 41.98 14.60
N TYR A 223 -12.89 42.48 15.76
CA TYR A 223 -12.80 43.89 16.10
C TYR A 223 -11.42 44.30 16.57
N ALA A 224 -10.52 43.36 16.90
CA ALA A 224 -9.22 43.70 17.48
C ALA A 224 -8.26 44.40 16.50
N GLN A 225 -8.57 44.36 15.20
CA GLN A 225 -7.78 44.95 14.12
C GLN A 225 -8.32 46.33 13.67
N PRO A 226 -7.49 47.19 13.04
CA PRO A 226 -6.04 47.08 12.86
C PRO A 226 -5.26 47.32 14.17
N ASP A 227 -4.07 46.72 14.28
CA ASP A 227 -3.19 46.88 15.45
C ASP A 227 -1.69 46.85 15.12
N ASN A 228 -0.90 47.64 15.84
CA ASN A 228 0.56 47.70 15.66
C ASN A 228 1.36 46.88 16.68
N ALA A 229 0.75 46.48 17.81
CA ALA A 229 1.42 45.81 18.92
C ALA A 229 1.24 44.29 18.91
N PHE A 230 0.26 43.77 18.16
CA PHE A 230 -0.06 42.34 18.11
C PHE A 230 -0.17 41.77 16.71
N ASP A 231 0.42 40.58 16.54
CA ASP A 231 0.10 39.66 15.46
C ASP A 231 -0.98 38.67 15.94
N PHE A 232 -2.14 38.68 15.29
CA PHE A 232 -3.28 37.88 15.71
C PHE A 232 -3.36 36.56 14.93
N CYS A 233 -3.68 35.49 15.64
CA CYS A 233 -3.96 34.18 15.07
C CYS A 233 -5.24 33.62 15.69
N THR A 234 -6.35 33.69 14.95
CA THR A 234 -7.62 33.09 15.38
C THR A 234 -7.67 31.64 14.92
N CYS A 235 -7.78 30.71 15.86
CA CYS A 235 -7.80 29.28 15.60
C CYS A 235 -9.20 28.73 15.88
N ASN A 236 -9.90 28.28 14.83
CA ASN A 236 -11.30 27.84 14.93
C ASN A 236 -11.43 26.34 15.23
N ASN A 237 -10.37 25.57 15.01
CA ASN A 237 -10.32 24.13 15.22
C ASN A 237 -8.93 23.72 15.70
N VAL A 238 -8.78 22.45 16.06
CA VAL A 238 -7.49 21.91 16.55
C VAL A 238 -6.39 22.00 15.50
N PHE A 239 -6.71 21.84 14.21
CA PHE A 239 -5.71 21.95 13.15
C PHE A 239 -5.16 23.38 13.04
N ASP A 240 -6.04 24.39 13.02
CA ASP A 240 -5.62 25.80 13.04
C ASP A 240 -4.76 26.09 14.27
N PHE A 241 -5.11 25.53 15.43
CA PHE A 241 -4.33 25.72 16.64
C PHE A 241 -2.94 25.11 16.53
N LEU A 242 -2.81 23.87 16.05
CA LEU A 242 -1.52 23.21 15.91
C LEU A 242 -0.66 23.85 14.80
N ALA A 243 -1.24 24.03 13.60
CA ALA A 243 -0.53 24.51 12.42
C ALA A 243 -0.27 26.02 12.46
N ASN A 244 -1.31 26.83 12.70
CA ASN A 244 -1.20 28.29 12.68
C ASN A 244 -0.92 28.87 14.06
N GLY A 245 -1.54 28.36 15.12
CA GLY A 245 -1.32 28.86 16.48
C GLY A 245 0.09 28.56 16.98
N LEU A 246 0.40 27.26 17.11
CA LEU A 246 1.67 26.74 17.61
C LEU A 246 2.78 26.71 16.55
N ASN A 247 2.45 26.97 15.28
CA ASN A 247 3.39 27.01 14.17
C ASN A 247 4.11 25.66 13.95
N LEU A 248 3.40 24.55 14.17
CA LEU A 248 3.88 23.21 13.87
C LEU A 248 3.74 22.92 12.38
N ASN A 249 4.80 22.40 11.77
CA ASN A 249 4.80 22.08 10.35
C ASN A 249 4.20 20.68 10.11
N PHE A 250 3.11 20.62 9.34
CA PHE A 250 2.50 19.39 8.82
C PHE A 250 2.46 19.37 7.29
N GLY A 251 3.26 20.22 6.61
CA GLY A 251 3.28 20.34 5.15
C GLY A 251 2.00 20.90 4.55
N ASP A 252 1.73 20.56 3.28
CA ASP A 252 0.59 21.08 2.51
C ASP A 252 -0.73 20.31 2.76
N ILE A 253 -0.91 19.81 3.97
CA ILE A 253 -2.09 19.02 4.33
C ILE A 253 -3.30 19.94 4.47
N THR A 254 -4.41 19.54 3.85
CA THR A 254 -5.68 20.27 3.95
C THR A 254 -6.53 19.69 5.07
N TYR A 255 -7.00 20.53 5.97
CA TYR A 255 -7.94 20.14 7.02
C TYR A 255 -9.25 19.58 6.42
N ARG A 256 -9.71 18.45 6.96
CA ARG A 256 -11.00 17.85 6.66
C ARG A 256 -11.75 17.66 7.97
N GLU A 257 -13.00 18.10 8.04
CA GLU A 257 -13.81 18.03 9.27
C GLU A 257 -13.95 16.60 9.81
N GLN A 258 -14.04 15.61 8.92
CA GLN A 258 -14.07 14.18 9.29
C GLN A 258 -12.81 13.68 10.02
N ASP A 259 -11.69 14.41 9.91
CA ASP A 259 -10.40 14.07 10.51
C ASP A 259 -10.16 14.78 11.86
N GLU A 260 -11.08 15.65 12.30
CA GLU A 260 -10.99 16.43 13.55
C GLU A 260 -10.65 15.53 14.75
N LYS A 261 -11.29 14.36 14.85
CA LYS A 261 -11.04 13.37 15.91
C LYS A 261 -9.58 12.88 15.95
N TYR A 262 -8.90 12.82 14.81
CA TYR A 262 -7.52 12.38 14.72
C TYR A 262 -6.57 13.52 15.09
N TRP A 263 -6.85 14.74 14.66
CA TRP A 263 -6.11 15.92 15.10
C TRP A 263 -6.21 16.14 16.62
N LEU A 264 -7.39 15.94 17.21
CA LEU A 264 -7.59 15.98 18.66
C LEU A 264 -6.76 14.90 19.38
N ARG A 265 -6.68 13.69 18.81
CA ARG A 265 -5.84 12.62 19.35
C ARG A 265 -4.35 13.00 19.26
N LEU A 266 -3.91 13.55 18.13
CA LEU A 266 -2.53 14.00 17.95
C LEU A 266 -2.18 15.11 18.95
N ALA A 267 -3.05 16.10 19.13
CA ALA A 267 -2.84 17.22 20.06
C ALA A 267 -2.52 16.76 21.49
N LYS A 268 -3.25 15.75 22.00
CA LYS A 268 -3.03 15.14 23.32
C LYS A 268 -1.65 14.48 23.47
N GLU A 269 -1.04 14.05 22.38
CA GLU A 269 0.29 13.42 22.36
C GLU A 269 1.43 14.44 22.22
N ILE A 270 1.13 15.68 21.87
CA ILE A 270 2.13 16.73 21.67
C ILE A 270 2.63 17.27 23.02
N ASP A 271 3.93 17.13 23.24
CA ASP A 271 4.71 17.95 24.17
C ASP A 271 5.45 19.01 23.37
N ILE A 272 5.04 20.29 23.51
CA ILE A 272 5.50 21.38 22.65
C ILE A 272 7.03 21.60 22.70
N ASN A 273 7.71 21.15 23.76
CA ASN A 273 9.14 21.35 23.92
C ASN A 273 9.99 20.30 23.18
N HIS A 274 9.42 19.14 22.85
CA HIS A 274 10.16 18.00 22.30
C HIS A 274 9.51 17.41 21.04
N PHE A 275 8.42 17.99 20.57
CA PHE A 275 7.68 17.44 19.45
C PHE A 275 8.36 17.72 18.11
N SER A 276 8.60 16.65 17.36
CA SER A 276 8.84 16.66 15.93
C SER A 276 7.86 15.68 15.30
N PHE A 277 7.20 16.09 14.21
CA PHE A 277 6.22 15.24 13.56
C PHE A 277 6.85 13.94 13.03
N GLU A 278 8.06 14.04 12.47
CA GLU A 278 8.85 12.88 12.03
C GLU A 278 9.19 11.94 13.19
N SER A 279 9.68 12.48 14.33
CA SER A 279 10.07 11.64 15.47
C SER A 279 8.86 10.95 16.11
N PHE A 280 7.73 11.65 16.20
CA PHE A 280 6.47 11.07 16.66
C PHE A 280 5.99 9.96 15.72
N PHE A 281 5.99 10.23 14.41
CA PHE A 281 5.58 9.28 13.39
C PHE A 281 6.42 7.99 13.44
N ASN A 282 7.74 8.12 13.39
CA ASN A 282 8.67 6.99 13.42
C ASN A 282 8.52 6.18 14.72
N GLY A 283 8.34 6.87 15.85
CA GLY A 283 8.06 6.25 17.15
C GLY A 283 6.74 5.47 17.18
N TYR A 284 5.67 6.00 16.58
CA TYR A 284 4.35 5.37 16.53
C TYR A 284 4.36 4.05 15.75
N PHE A 285 5.03 4.02 14.59
CA PHE A 285 5.09 2.83 13.74
C PHE A 285 6.28 1.90 14.04
N HIS A 286 7.14 2.27 14.98
CA HIS A 286 8.38 1.54 15.28
C HIS A 286 9.27 1.34 14.04
N ILE A 287 9.43 2.38 13.22
CA ILE A 287 10.29 2.37 12.04
C ILE A 287 11.40 3.42 12.17
N ASP A 288 12.55 3.18 11.54
CA ASP A 288 13.66 4.14 11.56
C ASP A 288 13.31 5.42 10.78
N GLN A 289 12.71 5.25 9.60
CA GLN A 289 12.23 6.33 8.75
C GLN A 289 11.24 5.82 7.69
N LEU A 290 10.29 6.67 7.29
CA LEU A 290 9.52 6.47 6.06
C LEU A 290 10.38 6.89 4.86
N ALA A 291 11.07 5.92 4.25
CA ALA A 291 12.04 6.18 3.19
C ALA A 291 11.43 6.23 1.79
N ASP A 292 10.45 5.37 1.51
CA ASP A 292 9.85 5.20 0.18
C ASP A 292 8.43 4.60 0.25
N TYR A 293 7.82 4.36 -0.92
CA TYR A 293 6.52 3.70 -1.04
C TYR A 293 6.51 2.25 -0.54
N ASN A 294 7.65 1.53 -0.53
CA ASN A 294 7.70 0.17 -0.01
C ASN A 294 7.51 0.15 1.52
N VAL A 295 8.17 1.08 2.21
CA VAL A 295 8.00 1.26 3.66
C VAL A 295 6.56 1.71 3.93
N PHE A 296 6.00 2.65 3.15
CA PHE A 296 4.59 3.03 3.29
C PHE A 296 3.65 1.83 3.19
N LEU A 297 3.77 1.00 2.15
CA LEU A 297 2.88 -0.14 1.93
C LEU A 297 3.03 -1.21 3.02
N LYS A 298 4.25 -1.50 3.47
CA LYS A 298 4.49 -2.41 4.61
C LYS A 298 3.84 -1.89 5.88
N THR A 299 4.04 -0.60 6.19
CA THR A 299 3.44 0.06 7.36
C THR A 299 1.92 0.12 7.24
N TRP A 300 1.39 0.36 6.05
CA TRP A 300 -0.05 0.31 5.76
C TRP A 300 -0.59 -1.05 6.17
N PHE A 301 -0.12 -2.15 5.59
CA PHE A 301 -0.67 -3.48 5.92
C PHE A 301 -0.35 -3.97 7.33
N GLY A 302 0.70 -3.42 7.98
CA GLY A 302 0.98 -3.67 9.40
C GLY A 302 0.09 -2.89 10.38
N CYS A 303 -0.60 -1.85 9.90
CA CYS A 303 -1.43 -0.97 10.72
C CYS A 303 -2.93 -1.29 10.55
N ASN A 304 -3.62 -1.52 11.67
CA ASN A 304 -5.05 -1.86 11.67
C ASN A 304 -5.95 -0.77 12.31
N ASP A 305 -5.38 0.29 12.89
CA ASP A 305 -6.16 1.34 13.53
C ASP A 305 -6.34 2.56 12.62
N ASP A 306 -7.53 3.16 12.66
CA ASP A 306 -7.88 4.26 11.76
C ASP A 306 -6.99 5.50 11.94
N PHE A 307 -6.58 5.79 13.18
CA PHE A 307 -5.68 6.91 13.45
C PHE A 307 -4.29 6.66 12.87
N GLY A 308 -3.76 5.44 13.00
CA GLY A 308 -2.52 5.05 12.35
C GLY A 308 -2.61 5.20 10.83
N LYS A 309 -3.69 4.72 10.20
CA LYS A 309 -3.88 4.92 8.74
C LYS A 309 -3.93 6.40 8.35
N TRP A 310 -4.68 7.20 9.09
CA TRP A 310 -4.71 8.66 8.90
C TRP A 310 -3.34 9.29 9.09
N LEU A 311 -2.61 8.93 10.15
CA LEU A 311 -1.28 9.45 10.48
C LEU A 311 -0.27 9.11 9.37
N LEU A 312 -0.35 7.89 8.85
CA LEU A 312 0.45 7.41 7.72
C LEU A 312 0.18 8.20 6.44
N CYS A 313 -1.09 8.40 6.08
CA CYS A 313 -1.44 9.23 4.93
C CYS A 313 -1.00 10.69 5.10
N THR A 314 -1.28 11.27 6.27
CA THR A 314 -0.94 12.64 6.65
C THR A 314 0.57 12.87 6.53
N TYR A 315 1.39 12.04 7.18
CA TYR A 315 2.84 12.18 7.13
C TYR A 315 3.43 11.88 5.74
N TYR A 316 2.87 10.92 4.99
CA TYR A 316 3.32 10.64 3.62
C TYR A 316 3.06 11.84 2.68
N LEU A 317 1.90 12.50 2.81
CA LEU A 317 1.62 13.73 2.08
C LEU A 317 2.60 14.85 2.44
N GLU A 318 2.88 15.06 3.72
CA GLU A 318 3.86 16.07 4.17
C GLU A 318 5.23 15.85 3.53
N LYS A 319 5.71 14.61 3.54
CA LYS A 319 7.08 14.27 3.12
C LYS A 319 7.28 14.16 1.61
N PHE A 320 6.29 13.62 0.87
CA PHE A 320 6.48 13.20 -0.53
C PHE A 320 5.61 13.94 -1.56
N CYS A 321 4.66 14.79 -1.15
CA CYS A 321 3.73 15.41 -2.09
C CYS A 321 4.41 16.26 -3.18
N ASN A 322 5.58 16.85 -2.88
CA ASN A 322 6.36 17.64 -3.83
C ASN A 322 7.24 16.82 -4.78
N GLN A 323 7.24 15.48 -4.67
CA GLN A 323 8.13 14.57 -5.41
C GLN A 323 7.43 13.79 -6.53
N ASN A 324 6.23 14.20 -6.98
CA ASN A 324 5.43 13.46 -7.96
C ASN A 324 5.28 11.96 -7.58
N SER A 325 4.80 11.66 -6.37
CA SER A 325 4.48 10.29 -5.95
C SER A 325 3.04 9.91 -6.33
N TYR A 326 2.88 8.70 -6.87
CA TYR A 326 1.57 8.13 -7.20
C TYR A 326 0.71 7.94 -5.94
N ILE A 327 1.30 7.42 -4.85
CA ILE A 327 0.58 7.26 -3.58
C ILE A 327 0.01 8.59 -3.08
N CYS A 328 0.72 9.71 -3.25
CA CYS A 328 0.17 11.02 -2.89
C CYS A 328 -1.10 11.35 -3.70
N GLN A 329 -1.13 11.05 -5.01
CA GLN A 329 -2.33 11.21 -5.83
C GLN A 329 -3.47 10.30 -5.34
N CYS A 330 -3.15 9.05 -5.02
CA CYS A 330 -4.13 8.11 -4.49
C CYS A 330 -4.72 8.56 -3.15
N ILE A 331 -3.89 9.04 -2.21
CA ILE A 331 -4.35 9.54 -0.91
C ILE A 331 -5.28 10.76 -1.11
N LYS A 332 -4.92 11.69 -2.00
CA LYS A 332 -5.74 12.88 -2.29
C LYS A 332 -7.11 12.51 -2.85
N ASN A 333 -7.16 11.50 -3.71
CA ASN A 333 -8.38 11.01 -4.37
C ASN A 333 -9.18 10.00 -3.54
N SER A 334 -8.63 9.51 -2.43
CA SER A 334 -9.33 8.61 -1.50
C SER A 334 -10.30 9.40 -0.61
N HIS A 335 -11.47 8.81 -0.35
CA HIS A 335 -12.52 9.40 0.50
C HIS A 335 -12.33 9.07 1.99
N SER A 336 -11.58 8.01 2.28
CA SER A 336 -11.36 7.43 3.60
C SER A 336 -9.99 6.73 3.69
N TYR A 337 -9.63 6.30 4.90
CA TYR A 337 -8.34 5.64 5.17
C TYR A 337 -8.42 4.12 5.23
N ASN A 338 -9.50 3.53 4.72
CA ASN A 338 -9.65 2.08 4.68
C ASN A 338 -8.95 1.49 3.44
N THR A 339 -8.53 0.23 3.54
CA THR A 339 -7.78 -0.47 2.48
C THR A 339 -8.57 -0.54 1.17
N THR A 340 -9.87 -0.82 1.21
CA THR A 340 -10.69 -0.95 -0.01
C THR A 340 -10.74 0.35 -0.82
N ASP A 341 -10.97 1.47 -0.15
CA ASP A 341 -11.08 2.79 -0.78
C ASP A 341 -9.72 3.28 -1.30
N PHE A 342 -8.66 3.13 -0.49
CA PHE A 342 -7.31 3.46 -0.93
C PHE A 342 -6.91 2.67 -2.19
N PHE A 343 -7.16 1.36 -2.22
CA PHE A 343 -6.82 0.54 -3.39
C PHE A 343 -7.76 0.76 -4.58
N ALA A 344 -9.01 1.19 -4.37
CA ALA A 344 -9.84 1.68 -5.45
C ALA A 344 -9.21 2.91 -6.13
N SER A 345 -8.64 3.82 -5.33
CA SER A 345 -7.89 4.97 -5.84
C SER A 345 -6.59 4.54 -6.53
N VAL A 346 -5.84 3.57 -5.99
CA VAL A 346 -4.64 3.00 -6.65
C VAL A 346 -4.98 2.42 -8.03
N VAL A 347 -6.14 1.79 -8.18
CA VAL A 347 -6.57 1.23 -9.47
C VAL A 347 -6.87 2.33 -10.49
N LEU A 348 -7.57 3.39 -10.08
CA LEU A 348 -8.20 4.34 -11.01
C LEU A 348 -7.43 5.65 -11.23
N SER A 349 -6.73 6.19 -10.22
CA SER A 349 -6.16 7.53 -10.30
C SER A 349 -5.14 7.72 -11.43
N VAL A 350 -4.46 6.65 -11.85
CA VAL A 350 -3.50 6.67 -12.95
C VAL A 350 -4.12 7.15 -14.28
N PHE A 351 -5.42 6.93 -14.49
CA PHE A 351 -6.11 7.32 -15.72
C PHE A 351 -6.44 8.83 -15.78
N ASP A 352 -6.46 9.49 -14.62
CA ASP A 352 -6.77 10.92 -14.48
C ASP A 352 -5.49 11.78 -14.33
N CYS A 353 -4.32 11.15 -14.19
CA CYS A 353 -3.05 11.84 -14.00
C CYS A 353 -2.46 12.36 -15.32
N GLU A 354 -1.95 13.58 -15.30
CA GLU A 354 -1.00 14.05 -16.31
C GLU A 354 0.30 13.23 -16.23
N GLU A 355 0.94 12.97 -17.36
CA GLU A 355 2.17 12.16 -17.45
C GLU A 355 2.08 10.80 -16.75
N ALA A 356 0.91 10.14 -16.84
CA ALA A 356 0.59 8.89 -16.15
C ALA A 356 1.64 7.76 -16.28
N GLU A 357 2.47 7.77 -17.33
CA GLU A 357 3.56 6.79 -17.50
C GLU A 357 4.60 6.85 -16.37
N LEU A 358 4.79 8.00 -15.70
CA LEU A 358 5.71 8.15 -14.56
C LEU A 358 5.27 7.34 -13.34
N TYR A 359 3.97 7.06 -13.22
CA TYR A 359 3.38 6.41 -12.05
C TYR A 359 3.20 4.89 -12.21
N ILE A 360 3.51 4.33 -13.38
CA ILE A 360 3.20 2.93 -13.70
C ILE A 360 3.93 1.95 -12.76
N GLU A 361 5.21 2.19 -12.48
CA GLU A 361 5.99 1.29 -11.62
C GLU A 361 5.56 1.36 -10.16
N GLU A 362 5.34 2.56 -9.62
CA GLU A 362 4.81 2.72 -8.24
C GLU A 362 3.42 2.08 -8.12
N ARG A 363 2.54 2.26 -9.12
CA ARG A 363 1.24 1.59 -9.18
C ARG A 363 1.35 0.08 -9.18
N LYS A 364 2.25 -0.50 -10.00
CA LYS A 364 2.49 -1.95 -10.02
C LYS A 364 2.89 -2.46 -8.65
N VAL A 365 3.80 -1.78 -7.95
CA VAL A 365 4.21 -2.18 -6.59
C VAL A 365 3.03 -2.09 -5.61
N CYS A 366 2.24 -1.02 -5.65
CA CYS A 366 1.03 -0.92 -4.82
C CYS A 366 0.10 -2.11 -5.05
N MET A 367 -0.17 -2.40 -6.33
CA MET A 367 -1.00 -3.54 -6.73
C MET A 367 -0.40 -4.84 -6.17
N ASP A 368 0.87 -5.15 -6.39
CA ASP A 368 1.50 -6.38 -5.87
C ASP A 368 1.33 -6.57 -4.36
N PHE A 369 1.46 -5.49 -3.59
CA PHE A 369 1.18 -5.50 -2.16
C PHE A 369 -0.30 -5.79 -1.85
N ALA A 370 -1.23 -5.22 -2.63
CA ALA A 370 -2.66 -5.51 -2.53
C ALA A 370 -2.94 -7.01 -2.73
N SER A 371 -2.37 -7.61 -3.78
CA SER A 371 -2.53 -9.03 -4.08
C SER A 371 -2.00 -9.94 -2.97
N LYS A 372 -0.77 -9.68 -2.51
CA LYS A 372 -0.12 -10.45 -1.44
C LYS A 372 -0.89 -10.41 -0.12
N ASN A 373 -1.66 -9.35 0.12
CA ASN A 373 -2.47 -9.17 1.32
C ASN A 373 -3.96 -9.46 1.11
N GLY A 374 -4.34 -10.07 -0.03
CA GLY A 374 -5.72 -10.51 -0.29
C GLY A 374 -6.74 -9.38 -0.46
N VAL A 375 -6.29 -8.21 -0.93
CA VAL A 375 -7.18 -7.08 -1.23
C VAL A 375 -7.99 -7.38 -2.50
N ASN A 376 -9.32 -7.29 -2.39
CA ASN A 376 -10.22 -7.45 -3.53
C ASN A 376 -10.63 -6.10 -4.08
N VAL A 377 -10.54 -5.95 -5.41
CA VAL A 377 -11.05 -4.78 -6.12
C VAL A 377 -12.55 -4.98 -6.37
N ASN A 378 -13.37 -3.96 -6.07
CA ASN A 378 -14.81 -4.03 -6.32
C ASN A 378 -15.09 -4.11 -7.84
N ILE A 379 -16.14 -4.84 -8.23
CA ILE A 379 -16.57 -5.03 -9.61
C ILE A 379 -16.83 -3.71 -10.35
N ASP A 380 -17.34 -2.68 -9.67
CA ASP A 380 -17.56 -1.36 -10.28
C ASP A 380 -16.23 -0.67 -10.64
N VAL A 381 -15.22 -0.84 -9.78
CA VAL A 381 -13.86 -0.31 -10.00
C VAL A 381 -13.20 -1.06 -11.14
N GLU A 382 -13.32 -2.40 -11.18
CA GLU A 382 -12.82 -3.19 -12.31
C GLU A 382 -13.50 -2.81 -13.63
N GLY A 383 -14.82 -2.59 -13.64
CA GLY A 383 -15.55 -2.16 -14.83
C GLY A 383 -15.09 -0.80 -15.35
N ARG A 384 -14.85 0.17 -14.46
CA ARG A 384 -14.27 1.47 -14.84
C ARG A 384 -12.87 1.33 -15.40
N MET A 385 -12.00 0.56 -14.74
CA MET A 385 -10.65 0.29 -15.22
C MET A 385 -10.67 -0.37 -16.61
N GLN A 386 -11.56 -1.35 -16.83
CA GLN A 386 -11.73 -2.00 -18.13
C GLN A 386 -12.04 -0.98 -19.22
N ASN A 387 -12.98 -0.07 -18.97
CA ASN A 387 -13.39 0.95 -19.93
C ASN A 387 -12.24 1.90 -20.28
N GLU A 388 -11.47 2.36 -19.29
CA GLU A 388 -10.31 3.23 -19.55
C GLU A 388 -9.19 2.48 -20.30
N LEU A 389 -8.91 1.23 -19.95
CA LEU A 389 -7.92 0.41 -20.68
C LEU A 389 -8.31 0.21 -22.15
N VAL A 390 -9.57 -0.11 -22.42
CA VAL A 390 -10.09 -0.26 -23.79
C VAL A 390 -10.02 1.07 -24.55
N LYS A 391 -10.42 2.18 -23.91
CA LYS A 391 -10.34 3.52 -24.49
C LYS A 391 -8.90 3.92 -24.84
N ILE A 392 -7.94 3.64 -23.97
CA ILE A 392 -6.51 3.86 -24.26
C ILE A 392 -6.07 3.00 -25.44
N ALA A 393 -6.47 1.72 -25.48
CA ALA A 393 -6.12 0.82 -26.57
C ALA A 393 -6.67 1.30 -27.93
N GLU A 394 -7.91 1.76 -27.96
CA GLU A 394 -8.58 2.24 -29.18
C GLU A 394 -8.07 3.62 -29.65
N GLN A 395 -7.78 4.53 -28.71
CA GLN A 395 -7.41 5.92 -29.04
C GLN A 395 -5.89 6.11 -29.20
N GLN A 396 -5.09 5.37 -28.44
CA GLN A 396 -3.64 5.56 -28.33
C GLN A 396 -2.83 4.32 -28.68
N GLY A 397 -3.50 3.19 -28.92
CA GLY A 397 -2.88 1.93 -29.34
C GLY A 397 -2.67 0.93 -28.20
N TYR A 398 -2.77 -0.36 -28.55
CA TYR A 398 -2.69 -1.47 -27.60
C TYR A 398 -1.34 -1.58 -26.88
N ALA A 399 -0.23 -1.29 -27.56
CA ALA A 399 1.10 -1.28 -26.94
C ALA A 399 1.19 -0.27 -25.77
N LYS A 400 0.49 0.86 -25.87
CA LYS A 400 0.40 1.83 -24.77
C LYS A 400 -0.51 1.31 -23.67
N ALA A 401 -1.67 0.75 -23.99
CA ALA A 401 -2.61 0.20 -23.01
C ALA A 401 -1.99 -0.92 -22.16
N VAL A 402 -1.16 -1.78 -22.75
CA VAL A 402 -0.47 -2.87 -22.03
C VAL A 402 0.40 -2.34 -20.88
N LYS A 403 1.03 -1.16 -21.03
CA LYS A 403 1.84 -0.56 -19.96
C LYS A 403 1.05 -0.32 -18.66
N TYR A 404 -0.27 -0.15 -18.75
CA TYR A 404 -1.15 0.11 -17.61
C TYR A 404 -1.69 -1.16 -16.95
N LEU A 405 -1.42 -2.35 -17.51
CA LEU A 405 -1.81 -3.62 -16.91
C LEU A 405 -0.92 -3.95 -15.71
N THR A 406 -1.53 -4.51 -14.66
CA THR A 406 -0.89 -4.85 -13.38
C THR A 406 -1.09 -6.30 -12.97
N HIS A 407 -1.52 -7.18 -13.87
CA HIS A 407 -1.61 -8.64 -13.69
C HIS A 407 -2.54 -9.19 -12.58
N LEU A 408 -3.19 -8.33 -11.80
CA LEU A 408 -3.91 -8.76 -10.60
C LEU A 408 -5.36 -9.13 -10.82
N THR A 409 -6.08 -8.33 -11.61
CA THR A 409 -7.51 -8.54 -11.75
C THR A 409 -7.80 -9.58 -12.82
N HIS A 410 -8.89 -10.33 -12.65
CA HIS A 410 -9.39 -11.21 -13.71
C HIS A 410 -9.68 -10.41 -14.99
N THR A 411 -10.16 -9.18 -14.85
CA THR A 411 -10.47 -8.27 -15.96
C THR A 411 -9.25 -7.95 -16.82
N GLU A 412 -8.09 -7.61 -16.23
CA GLU A 412 -6.86 -7.37 -16.97
C GLU A 412 -6.36 -8.62 -17.71
N LYS A 413 -6.42 -9.79 -17.05
CA LYS A 413 -6.05 -11.08 -17.66
C LYS A 413 -6.93 -11.40 -18.88
N ARG A 414 -8.24 -11.14 -18.80
CA ARG A 414 -9.18 -11.31 -19.92
C ARG A 414 -8.82 -10.40 -21.09
N LEU A 415 -8.49 -9.13 -20.82
CA LEU A 415 -8.06 -8.19 -21.86
C LEU A 415 -6.77 -8.68 -22.54
N ALA A 416 -5.77 -9.11 -21.77
CA ALA A 416 -4.52 -9.63 -22.30
C ALA A 416 -4.72 -10.85 -23.23
N ILE A 417 -5.54 -11.83 -22.81
CA ILE A 417 -5.87 -13.00 -23.64
C ILE A 417 -6.56 -12.56 -24.95
N ASN A 418 -7.58 -11.69 -24.84
CA ASN A 418 -8.32 -11.21 -26.00
C ASN A 418 -7.42 -10.45 -26.98
N TRP A 419 -6.58 -9.54 -26.48
CA TRP A 419 -5.71 -8.72 -27.33
C TRP A 419 -4.63 -9.58 -28.02
N LEU A 420 -4.10 -10.60 -27.35
CA LEU A 420 -3.17 -11.56 -27.97
C LEU A 420 -3.88 -12.43 -29.02
N GLY A 421 -5.02 -13.02 -28.68
CA GLY A 421 -5.80 -13.86 -29.60
C GLY A 421 -6.23 -13.12 -30.87
N GLN A 422 -6.48 -11.81 -30.76
CA GLN A 422 -6.80 -10.92 -31.88
C GLN A 422 -5.57 -10.34 -32.60
N LYS A 423 -4.34 -10.74 -32.21
CA LYS A 423 -3.07 -10.25 -32.74
C LYS A 423 -2.93 -8.71 -32.65
N LYS A 424 -3.53 -8.10 -31.62
CA LYS A 424 -3.43 -6.65 -31.32
C LYS A 424 -2.16 -6.30 -30.53
N ILE A 425 -1.60 -7.28 -29.83
CA ILE A 425 -0.34 -7.21 -29.10
C ILE A 425 0.48 -8.47 -29.38
N ASN A 426 1.78 -8.42 -29.08
CA ASN A 426 2.70 -9.53 -29.22
C ASN A 426 2.84 -10.30 -27.91
N ILE A 427 3.26 -11.57 -27.99
CA ILE A 427 3.49 -12.43 -26.81
C ILE A 427 4.45 -11.75 -25.83
N GLY A 428 5.52 -11.11 -26.33
CA GLY A 428 6.49 -10.40 -25.49
C GLY A 428 5.90 -9.27 -24.64
N ASP A 429 4.80 -8.65 -25.07
CA ASP A 429 4.19 -7.51 -24.38
C ASP A 429 3.56 -7.93 -23.04
N VAL A 430 3.17 -9.20 -22.90
CA VAL A 430 2.54 -9.71 -21.66
C VAL A 430 3.52 -10.38 -20.70
N LYS A 431 4.83 -10.40 -21.01
CA LYS A 431 5.82 -11.14 -20.20
C LYS A 431 5.81 -10.73 -18.72
N ASP A 432 5.79 -9.42 -18.46
CA ASP A 432 5.86 -8.88 -17.10
C ASP A 432 4.48 -8.74 -16.44
N VAL A 433 3.41 -8.67 -17.24
CA VAL A 433 2.03 -8.39 -16.77
C VAL A 433 1.08 -9.59 -16.86
N TYR A 434 1.48 -10.69 -17.47
CA TYR A 434 0.77 -11.98 -17.38
C TYR A 434 1.73 -13.13 -17.71
N PRO A 435 2.72 -13.40 -16.84
CA PRO A 435 3.77 -14.38 -17.10
C PRO A 435 3.23 -15.78 -17.37
N ASP A 436 2.12 -16.20 -16.72
CA ASP A 436 1.51 -17.51 -16.96
C ASP A 436 1.16 -17.72 -18.43
N LEU A 437 0.52 -16.71 -19.03
CA LEU A 437 0.14 -16.71 -20.45
C LEU A 437 1.38 -16.63 -21.36
N TYR A 438 2.37 -15.81 -21.00
CA TYR A 438 3.63 -15.71 -21.75
C TYR A 438 4.36 -17.05 -21.84
N TYR A 439 4.59 -17.72 -20.71
CA TYR A 439 5.35 -18.97 -20.66
C TYR A 439 4.57 -20.16 -21.21
N TYR A 440 3.23 -20.09 -21.22
CA TYR A 440 2.41 -21.03 -21.97
C TYR A 440 2.62 -20.93 -23.47
N LEU A 441 2.65 -19.70 -24.02
CA LEU A 441 2.77 -19.48 -25.47
C LEU A 441 4.20 -19.60 -25.99
N SER A 442 5.19 -19.14 -25.23
CA SER A 442 6.58 -18.95 -25.71
C SER A 442 7.50 -20.17 -25.64
N GLY A 443 7.08 -21.27 -25.00
CA GLY A 443 7.97 -22.42 -24.80
C GLY A 443 8.06 -23.35 -26.01
N THR A 444 9.25 -23.91 -26.18
CA THR A 444 9.56 -24.92 -27.20
C THR A 444 9.22 -26.32 -26.70
N LEU A 445 8.82 -27.18 -27.62
CA LEU A 445 8.58 -28.59 -27.37
C LEU A 445 9.63 -29.41 -28.09
N ASP A 446 10.29 -30.31 -27.37
CA ASP A 446 11.18 -31.29 -27.98
C ASP A 446 10.39 -32.56 -28.31
N SER A 447 10.37 -32.94 -29.58
CA SER A 447 9.65 -34.12 -30.06
C SER A 447 10.46 -34.89 -31.08
N ILE A 448 10.28 -36.21 -31.08
CA ILE A 448 10.85 -37.11 -32.11
C ILE A 448 10.24 -36.86 -33.50
N LEU A 449 9.05 -36.26 -33.57
CA LEU A 449 8.37 -35.94 -34.82
C LEU A 449 8.34 -34.42 -35.04
N PRO A 450 8.90 -33.91 -36.15
CA PRO A 450 9.06 -32.47 -36.38
C PRO A 450 7.77 -31.66 -36.42
N TRP A 451 6.63 -32.26 -36.79
CA TRP A 451 5.36 -31.55 -36.88
C TRP A 451 4.69 -31.32 -35.52
N VAL A 452 5.08 -32.05 -34.48
CA VAL A 452 4.44 -31.99 -33.16
C VAL A 452 4.65 -30.64 -32.48
N PRO A 453 5.87 -30.06 -32.44
CA PRO A 453 6.07 -28.70 -31.93
C PRO A 453 5.23 -27.67 -32.67
N ASP A 454 5.25 -27.68 -34.02
CA ASP A 454 4.46 -26.78 -34.88
C ASP A 454 2.96 -26.90 -34.59
N TYR A 455 2.46 -28.13 -34.41
CA TYR A 455 1.06 -28.38 -34.08
C TYR A 455 0.65 -27.75 -32.75
N PHE A 456 1.46 -27.97 -31.71
CA PHE A 456 1.11 -27.49 -30.37
C PHE A 456 1.33 -25.98 -30.21
N GLU A 457 2.27 -25.38 -30.95
CA GLU A 457 2.35 -23.92 -31.08
C GLU A 457 1.05 -23.36 -31.67
N ALA A 458 0.64 -23.86 -32.84
CA ALA A 458 -0.60 -23.45 -33.50
C ALA A 458 -1.85 -23.76 -32.65
N TYR A 459 -1.86 -24.87 -31.90
CA TYR A 459 -2.96 -25.24 -31.01
C TYR A 459 -3.12 -24.26 -29.84
N ARG A 460 -2.01 -23.88 -29.18
CA ARG A 460 -2.05 -22.90 -28.09
C ARG A 460 -2.49 -21.53 -28.59
N GLU A 461 -2.02 -21.10 -29.77
CA GLU A 461 -2.48 -19.89 -30.44
C GLU A 461 -3.98 -19.95 -30.77
N SER A 462 -4.46 -21.09 -31.27
CA SER A 462 -5.87 -21.32 -31.58
C SER A 462 -6.75 -21.23 -30.32
N LYS A 463 -6.25 -21.74 -29.19
CA LYS A 463 -6.94 -21.70 -27.88
C LYS A 463 -7.15 -20.26 -27.40
N ILE A 464 -6.11 -19.41 -27.48
CA ILE A 464 -6.21 -17.99 -27.10
C ILE A 464 -6.97 -17.16 -28.13
N ALA A 465 -6.96 -17.53 -29.41
CA ALA A 465 -7.72 -16.86 -30.47
C ALA A 465 -9.21 -17.24 -30.46
N ASN A 466 -9.59 -18.23 -29.64
CA ASN A 466 -10.95 -18.78 -29.56
C ASN A 466 -11.46 -19.30 -30.91
N ALA A 467 -10.57 -19.88 -31.72
CA ALA A 467 -10.88 -20.36 -33.07
C ALA A 467 -9.87 -21.40 -33.54
N ILE A 468 -10.29 -22.34 -34.39
CA ILE A 468 -9.37 -23.29 -35.05
C ILE A 468 -8.59 -22.55 -36.15
N SER A 469 -7.26 -22.56 -36.06
CA SER A 469 -6.37 -22.04 -37.12
C SER A 469 -6.28 -22.98 -38.32
N ASP A 470 -5.91 -22.40 -39.47
CA ASP A 470 -5.65 -23.17 -40.70
C ASP A 470 -4.50 -24.17 -40.50
N ASP A 471 -3.48 -23.83 -39.72
CA ASP A 471 -2.32 -24.71 -39.45
C ASP A 471 -2.73 -25.96 -38.67
N VAL A 472 -3.52 -25.79 -37.60
CA VAL A 472 -4.11 -26.92 -36.84
C VAL A 472 -4.95 -27.80 -37.77
N ALA A 473 -5.82 -27.19 -38.59
CA ALA A 473 -6.69 -27.94 -39.50
C ALA A 473 -5.89 -28.70 -40.58
N GLN A 474 -4.85 -28.10 -41.14
CA GLN A 474 -4.00 -28.71 -42.17
C GLN A 474 -3.20 -29.89 -41.61
N ILE A 475 -2.58 -29.72 -40.44
CA ILE A 475 -1.81 -30.79 -39.79
C ILE A 475 -2.72 -31.99 -39.48
N ILE A 476 -3.90 -31.76 -38.90
CA ILE A 476 -4.86 -32.86 -38.61
C ILE A 476 -5.35 -33.55 -39.88
N ASN A 477 -5.56 -32.80 -40.98
CA ASN A 477 -5.96 -33.40 -42.25
C ASN A 477 -4.85 -34.25 -42.91
N VAL A 478 -3.60 -34.12 -42.47
CA VAL A 478 -2.48 -34.97 -42.91
C VAL A 478 -2.23 -36.11 -41.93
N GLN A 479 -1.97 -35.78 -40.65
CA GLN A 479 -1.55 -36.75 -39.64
C GLN A 479 -2.71 -37.65 -39.20
N ASN A 480 -3.93 -37.10 -39.13
CA ASN A 480 -5.15 -37.82 -38.77
C ASN A 480 -6.13 -37.91 -39.94
N LYS A 481 -5.60 -37.98 -41.17
CA LYS A 481 -6.41 -38.15 -42.38
C LYS A 481 -7.34 -39.36 -42.28
N ASN A 482 -6.81 -40.48 -41.81
CA ASN A 482 -7.50 -41.75 -41.61
C ASN A 482 -6.75 -42.63 -40.60
N HIS A 483 -7.26 -43.84 -40.35
CA HIS A 483 -6.67 -44.77 -39.37
C HIS A 483 -5.19 -45.12 -39.67
N VAL A 484 -4.78 -45.16 -40.95
CA VAL A 484 -3.41 -45.53 -41.32
C VAL A 484 -2.44 -44.40 -40.97
N SER A 485 -2.76 -43.16 -41.36
CA SER A 485 -1.90 -42.00 -41.05
C SER A 485 -1.77 -41.79 -39.55
N PHE A 486 -2.87 -41.95 -38.81
CA PHE A 486 -2.89 -41.85 -37.36
C PHE A 486 -1.96 -42.91 -36.72
N ASN A 487 -2.10 -44.17 -37.12
CA ASN A 487 -1.31 -45.27 -36.56
C ASN A 487 0.21 -45.11 -36.79
N ILE A 488 0.64 -44.43 -37.86
CA ILE A 488 2.07 -44.20 -38.14
C ILE A 488 2.70 -43.34 -37.02
N TRP A 489 2.13 -42.17 -36.74
CA TRP A 489 2.69 -41.29 -35.72
C TRP A 489 2.37 -41.80 -34.31
N TYR A 490 1.17 -42.34 -34.09
CA TYR A 490 0.76 -42.90 -32.81
C TYR A 490 1.75 -43.95 -32.32
N ASN A 491 2.11 -44.92 -33.17
CA ASN A 491 3.06 -45.98 -32.78
C ASN A 491 4.53 -45.54 -32.74
N SER A 492 4.83 -44.31 -33.17
CA SER A 492 6.18 -43.74 -33.01
C SER A 492 6.45 -43.33 -31.56
N PHE A 493 5.40 -43.05 -30.78
CA PHE A 493 5.51 -42.72 -29.35
C PHE A 493 5.36 -43.95 -28.45
N LYS A 494 6.10 -43.94 -27.34
CA LYS A 494 6.01 -44.95 -26.28
C LYS A 494 4.91 -44.58 -25.29
N THR A 495 4.31 -45.58 -24.65
CA THR A 495 3.38 -45.35 -23.54
C THR A 495 4.14 -44.87 -22.29
N THR A 496 3.45 -44.21 -21.36
CA THR A 496 4.02 -43.80 -20.07
C THR A 496 4.66 -44.99 -19.35
N LYS A 497 4.00 -46.16 -19.38
CA LYS A 497 4.52 -47.42 -18.84
C LYS A 497 5.80 -47.89 -19.48
N THR A 498 5.94 -47.73 -20.77
CA THR A 498 7.17 -48.11 -21.47
C THR A 498 8.32 -47.14 -21.17
N ILE A 499 8.05 -45.83 -21.07
CA ILE A 499 9.09 -44.82 -20.80
C ILE A 499 9.62 -44.94 -19.36
N LEU A 500 8.72 -45.15 -18.40
CA LEU A 500 9.07 -45.29 -16.98
C LEU A 500 9.43 -46.72 -16.58
N ASN A 501 9.48 -47.65 -17.54
CA ASN A 501 9.87 -49.03 -17.25
C ASN A 501 11.30 -49.05 -16.68
N ASN A 502 11.50 -49.81 -15.60
CA ASN A 502 12.75 -49.91 -14.83
C ASN A 502 13.24 -48.60 -14.18
N ARG A 503 12.38 -47.59 -14.01
CA ARG A 503 12.71 -46.36 -13.26
C ARG A 503 12.43 -46.50 -11.77
N GLU A 504 13.09 -47.48 -11.13
CA GLU A 504 12.99 -47.72 -9.68
C GLU A 504 13.55 -46.56 -8.83
N ASP A 505 14.26 -45.63 -9.46
CA ASP A 505 14.72 -44.38 -8.85
C ASP A 505 13.59 -43.39 -8.58
N ILE A 506 12.42 -43.54 -9.21
CA ILE A 506 11.25 -42.68 -9.00
C ILE A 506 10.49 -43.17 -7.75
N GLU A 507 10.42 -42.32 -6.74
CA GLU A 507 9.85 -42.68 -5.44
C GLU A 507 8.34 -42.42 -5.35
N VAL A 508 7.82 -41.47 -6.12
CA VAL A 508 6.39 -41.10 -6.12
C VAL A 508 5.96 -40.73 -7.53
N ILE A 509 4.77 -41.19 -7.94
CA ILE A 509 4.12 -40.82 -9.19
C ILE A 509 2.85 -40.01 -8.87
N TYR A 510 2.84 -38.76 -9.32
CA TYR A 510 1.68 -37.88 -9.27
C TYR A 510 0.98 -37.89 -10.64
N TRP A 511 -0.35 -37.90 -10.59
CA TRP A 511 -1.21 -37.92 -11.78
C TRP A 511 -2.06 -36.66 -11.82
N ILE A 512 -2.00 -35.94 -12.94
CA ILE A 512 -2.88 -34.82 -13.25
C ILE A 512 -3.83 -35.26 -14.36
N ASP A 513 -5.12 -35.26 -14.05
CA ASP A 513 -6.21 -35.76 -14.90
C ASP A 513 -6.54 -34.73 -15.99
N GLY A 514 -6.48 -35.16 -17.26
CA GLY A 514 -6.71 -34.30 -18.42
C GLY A 514 -5.56 -33.35 -18.79
N LEU A 515 -4.30 -33.71 -18.48
CA LEU A 515 -3.13 -32.88 -18.77
C LEU A 515 -2.45 -33.29 -20.09
N GLY A 516 -2.60 -32.47 -21.13
CA GLY A 516 -1.93 -32.68 -22.42
C GLY A 516 -0.54 -32.04 -22.53
N VAL A 517 0.15 -32.35 -23.65
CA VAL A 517 1.52 -31.87 -23.95
C VAL A 517 1.62 -30.35 -24.10
N GLU A 518 0.51 -29.66 -24.38
CA GLU A 518 0.45 -28.20 -24.48
C GLU A 518 0.93 -27.48 -23.21
N TRP A 519 0.85 -28.14 -22.05
CA TRP A 519 1.24 -27.57 -20.76
C TRP A 519 2.72 -27.65 -20.43
N ILE A 520 3.53 -28.38 -21.22
CA ILE A 520 4.97 -28.56 -20.97
C ILE A 520 5.71 -27.23 -20.79
N PRO A 521 5.56 -26.22 -21.69
CA PRO A 521 6.16 -24.90 -21.50
C PRO A 521 5.91 -24.27 -20.14
N TYR A 522 4.64 -24.20 -19.75
CA TYR A 522 4.20 -23.52 -18.54
C TYR A 522 4.63 -24.26 -17.27
N ILE A 523 4.45 -25.58 -17.23
CA ILE A 523 4.87 -26.39 -16.08
C ILE A 523 6.39 -26.38 -15.91
N SER A 524 7.14 -26.43 -17.01
CA SER A 524 8.61 -26.34 -16.96
C SER A 524 9.08 -25.02 -16.35
N TRP A 525 8.42 -23.91 -16.72
CA TRP A 525 8.67 -22.61 -16.11
C TRP A 525 8.32 -22.59 -14.61
N LEU A 526 7.12 -23.06 -14.23
CA LEU A 526 6.68 -23.10 -12.82
C LEU A 526 7.65 -23.89 -11.93
N LEU A 527 8.15 -25.02 -12.42
CA LEU A 527 9.15 -25.84 -11.71
C LEU A 527 10.47 -25.08 -11.57
N GLY A 528 10.89 -24.34 -12.60
CA GLY A 528 12.12 -23.53 -12.59
C GLY A 528 12.09 -22.34 -11.62
N LEU A 529 10.92 -21.92 -11.13
CA LEU A 529 10.79 -20.85 -10.13
C LEU A 529 11.15 -21.30 -8.71
N LYS A 530 11.32 -22.60 -8.46
CA LYS A 530 11.47 -23.15 -7.11
C LYS A 530 12.90 -23.57 -6.85
N GLU A 531 13.56 -22.89 -5.90
CA GLU A 531 14.88 -23.29 -5.44
C GLU A 531 14.87 -24.70 -4.85
N GLY A 532 15.90 -25.49 -5.17
CA GLY A 532 16.04 -26.87 -4.69
C GLY A 532 15.15 -27.90 -5.39
N VAL A 533 14.37 -27.50 -6.40
CA VAL A 533 13.62 -28.42 -7.29
C VAL A 533 14.16 -28.26 -8.71
N TYR A 534 14.55 -29.37 -9.32
CA TYR A 534 15.10 -29.40 -10.66
C TYR A 534 14.26 -30.31 -11.55
N LEU A 535 13.82 -29.77 -12.69
CA LEU A 535 13.26 -30.55 -13.78
C LEU A 535 14.42 -31.26 -14.49
N ASN A 536 14.55 -32.57 -14.27
CA ASN A 536 15.67 -33.36 -14.79
C ASN A 536 15.39 -33.92 -16.18
N GLU A 537 14.14 -34.34 -16.44
CA GLU A 537 13.74 -34.92 -17.70
C GLU A 537 12.30 -34.52 -18.04
N THR A 538 12.06 -34.27 -19.31
CA THR A 538 10.71 -34.09 -19.88
C THR A 538 10.55 -35.06 -21.03
N HIS A 539 9.49 -35.85 -21.03
CA HIS A 539 9.18 -36.81 -22.09
C HIS A 539 7.77 -36.59 -22.64
N ILE A 540 7.58 -36.93 -23.92
CA ILE A 540 6.25 -37.03 -24.55
C ILE A 540 5.92 -38.51 -24.68
N ALA A 541 4.82 -38.92 -24.06
CA ALA A 541 4.27 -40.27 -24.16
C ALA A 541 2.94 -40.27 -24.92
N ARG A 542 2.44 -41.46 -25.25
CA ARG A 542 1.07 -41.65 -25.74
C ARG A 542 0.18 -42.32 -24.71
N ALA A 543 -1.05 -41.83 -24.61
CA ALA A 543 -2.19 -42.54 -24.04
C ALA A 543 -2.69 -43.62 -25.03
N SER A 544 -3.41 -44.60 -24.51
CA SER A 544 -4.21 -45.54 -25.29
C SER A 544 -5.52 -44.88 -25.70
N TYR A 545 -5.93 -45.05 -26.96
CA TYR A 545 -7.29 -44.72 -27.39
C TYR A 545 -8.23 -45.91 -27.12
N PRO A 546 -9.51 -45.69 -26.73
CA PRO A 546 -10.12 -44.41 -26.37
C PRO A 546 -9.39 -43.70 -25.22
N THR A 547 -9.12 -42.39 -25.38
CA THR A 547 -8.38 -41.59 -24.40
C THR A 547 -9.29 -41.20 -23.23
N THR A 548 -9.75 -42.20 -22.49
CA THR A 548 -10.60 -42.05 -21.31
C THR A 548 -9.83 -42.42 -20.06
N THR A 549 -10.19 -41.81 -18.94
CA THR A 549 -9.59 -42.11 -17.63
C THR A 549 -9.71 -43.59 -17.28
N ALA A 550 -10.87 -44.21 -17.57
CA ALA A 550 -11.12 -45.62 -17.25
C ALA A 550 -10.11 -46.58 -17.91
N ILE A 551 -9.62 -46.25 -19.11
CA ILE A 551 -8.66 -47.08 -19.85
C ILE A 551 -7.23 -46.78 -19.41
N ASN A 552 -6.86 -45.51 -19.35
CA ASN A 552 -5.46 -45.13 -19.18
C ASN A 552 -4.99 -45.19 -17.73
N LYS A 553 -5.89 -44.93 -16.76
CA LYS A 553 -5.59 -44.97 -15.33
C LYS A 553 -5.07 -46.34 -14.87
N ILE A 554 -5.56 -47.43 -15.45
CA ILE A 554 -5.16 -48.80 -15.09
C ILE A 554 -3.64 -48.95 -15.17
N SER A 555 -3.05 -48.51 -16.29
CA SER A 555 -1.60 -48.62 -16.49
C SER A 555 -0.81 -47.76 -15.49
N LEU A 556 -1.35 -46.60 -15.09
CA LEU A 556 -0.73 -45.69 -14.12
C LEU A 556 -0.79 -46.26 -12.69
N GLU A 557 -1.90 -46.88 -12.31
CA GLU A 557 -2.05 -47.55 -11.01
C GLU A 557 -1.09 -48.74 -10.88
N GLU A 558 -0.96 -49.55 -11.94
CA GLU A 558 -0.01 -50.67 -11.97
C GLU A 558 1.44 -50.19 -11.78
N MET A 559 1.86 -49.13 -12.49
CA MET A 559 3.20 -48.57 -12.39
C MET A 559 3.54 -47.98 -11.02
N SER A 560 2.54 -47.42 -10.34
CA SER A 560 2.70 -46.79 -9.03
C SER A 560 2.56 -47.77 -7.87
N HIS A 561 2.46 -49.08 -8.15
CA HIS A 561 2.18 -50.12 -7.15
C HIS A 561 0.92 -49.81 -6.32
N ASN A 562 -0.14 -49.33 -6.98
CA ASN A 562 -1.40 -48.88 -6.38
C ASN A 562 -1.26 -47.68 -5.40
N ASN A 563 -0.21 -46.87 -5.55
CA ASN A 563 0.02 -45.65 -4.78
C ASN A 563 -0.01 -44.39 -5.67
N LEU A 564 -0.88 -44.39 -6.68
CA LEU A 564 -1.05 -43.27 -7.60
C LEU A 564 -1.70 -42.08 -6.87
N LYS A 565 -1.05 -40.93 -6.90
CA LYS A 565 -1.58 -39.71 -6.27
C LYS A 565 -2.22 -38.77 -7.29
N LYS A 566 -3.56 -38.73 -7.34
CA LYS A 566 -4.30 -37.75 -8.15
C LYS A 566 -4.14 -36.34 -7.56
N ILE A 567 -3.72 -35.37 -8.37
CA ILE A 567 -3.66 -33.93 -8.03
C ILE A 567 -4.10 -33.11 -9.24
N GLY A 568 -4.97 -32.12 -9.04
CA GLY A 568 -5.53 -31.34 -10.15
C GLY A 568 -6.58 -32.15 -10.93
N ASP A 569 -7.52 -31.42 -11.54
CA ASP A 569 -8.65 -32.03 -12.24
C ASP A 569 -9.08 -31.13 -13.41
N LEU A 570 -8.27 -31.13 -14.48
CA LEU A 570 -8.58 -30.37 -15.69
C LEU A 570 -9.77 -30.99 -16.43
N ASP A 571 -9.88 -32.32 -16.39
CA ASP A 571 -10.98 -33.04 -17.04
C ASP A 571 -12.35 -32.61 -16.47
N ASN A 572 -12.54 -32.70 -15.15
CA ASN A 572 -13.81 -32.28 -14.54
C ASN A 572 -14.12 -30.80 -14.79
N TYR A 573 -13.11 -29.92 -14.85
CA TYR A 573 -13.30 -28.52 -15.18
C TYR A 573 -13.72 -28.32 -16.65
N ALA A 574 -13.10 -29.05 -17.59
CA ALA A 574 -13.37 -28.95 -19.02
C ALA A 574 -14.83 -29.25 -19.42
N HIS A 575 -15.51 -30.14 -18.68
CA HIS A 575 -16.91 -30.52 -18.91
C HIS A 575 -17.94 -29.54 -18.30
N GLN A 576 -17.51 -28.50 -17.58
CA GLN A 576 -18.45 -27.58 -16.93
C GLN A 576 -19.20 -26.70 -17.93
N ASN A 577 -20.53 -26.74 -17.87
CA ASN A 577 -21.41 -25.92 -18.71
C ASN A 577 -21.30 -24.40 -18.44
N THR A 578 -20.64 -24.01 -17.35
CA THR A 578 -20.44 -22.61 -16.94
C THR A 578 -19.21 -21.96 -17.57
N ASN A 579 -18.35 -22.74 -18.23
CA ASN A 579 -17.12 -22.25 -18.84
C ASN A 579 -17.42 -21.22 -19.94
N LYS A 580 -16.70 -20.10 -19.89
CA LYS A 580 -16.81 -19.01 -20.85
C LYS A 580 -15.43 -18.57 -21.30
N TYR A 581 -15.31 -18.27 -22.59
CA TYR A 581 -14.10 -17.68 -23.13
C TYR A 581 -14.08 -16.17 -22.81
N PRO A 582 -12.93 -15.59 -22.39
CA PRO A 582 -11.64 -16.24 -22.13
C PRO A 582 -11.44 -16.70 -20.67
N GLU A 583 -12.46 -16.60 -19.81
CA GLU A 583 -12.35 -16.88 -18.38
C GLU A 583 -11.82 -18.29 -18.08
N TYR A 584 -12.25 -19.30 -18.83
CA TYR A 584 -11.84 -20.69 -18.58
C TYR A 584 -10.32 -20.91 -18.70
N LEU A 585 -9.63 -20.13 -19.54
CA LEU A 585 -8.17 -20.22 -19.67
C LEU A 585 -7.47 -19.77 -18.39
N ILE A 586 -7.99 -18.70 -17.76
CA ILE A 586 -7.45 -18.16 -16.52
C ILE A 586 -7.59 -19.20 -15.40
N ASP A 587 -8.74 -19.88 -15.35
CA ASP A 587 -9.02 -20.92 -14.37
C ASP A 587 -8.18 -22.18 -14.62
N GLU A 588 -7.98 -22.61 -15.87
CA GLU A 588 -7.07 -23.71 -16.20
C GLU A 588 -5.63 -23.41 -15.74
N PHE A 589 -5.11 -22.20 -15.99
CA PHE A 589 -3.79 -21.78 -15.48
C PHE A 589 -3.70 -21.88 -13.95
N LYS A 590 -4.78 -21.48 -13.26
CA LYS A 590 -4.89 -21.58 -11.81
C LYS A 590 -4.88 -23.04 -11.34
N ILE A 591 -5.68 -23.91 -11.95
CA ILE A 591 -5.73 -25.35 -11.63
C ILE A 591 -4.35 -25.99 -11.78
N VAL A 592 -3.65 -25.72 -12.90
CA VAL A 592 -2.30 -26.25 -13.13
C VAL A 592 -1.30 -25.69 -12.12
N ASN A 593 -1.31 -24.38 -11.86
CA ASN A 593 -0.40 -23.76 -10.89
C ASN A 593 -0.61 -24.31 -9.47
N GLU A 594 -1.86 -24.43 -9.02
CA GLU A 594 -2.20 -24.99 -7.72
C GLU A 594 -1.78 -26.47 -7.62
N ALA A 595 -1.96 -27.26 -8.68
CA ALA A 595 -1.51 -28.63 -8.75
C ALA A 595 0.01 -28.74 -8.60
N ILE A 596 0.78 -27.97 -9.38
CA ILE A 596 2.25 -27.96 -9.33
C ILE A 596 2.74 -27.44 -7.97
N SER A 597 2.15 -26.36 -7.46
CA SER A 597 2.50 -25.81 -6.14
C SER A 597 2.24 -26.81 -5.01
N LYS A 598 1.16 -27.60 -5.08
CA LYS A 598 0.87 -28.67 -4.11
C LYS A 598 1.86 -29.83 -4.23
N ILE A 599 2.21 -30.24 -5.44
CA ILE A 599 3.23 -31.28 -5.66
C ILE A 599 4.56 -30.84 -5.05
N ILE A 600 4.94 -29.58 -5.23
CA ILE A 600 6.18 -29.01 -4.69
C ILE A 600 6.12 -28.84 -3.16
N SER A 601 4.98 -28.51 -2.57
CA SER A 601 4.88 -28.44 -1.11
C SER A 601 4.94 -29.82 -0.45
N GLU A 602 4.46 -30.87 -1.13
CA GLU A 602 4.60 -32.27 -0.72
C GLU A 602 5.96 -32.89 -1.08
N TYR A 603 6.78 -32.15 -1.83
CA TYR A 603 8.10 -32.58 -2.28
C TYR A 603 9.11 -32.56 -1.12
N ALA A 604 9.38 -33.73 -0.55
CA ALA A 604 10.34 -33.90 0.54
C ALA A 604 11.75 -34.28 0.05
N GLY A 605 12.25 -33.65 -1.02
CA GLY A 605 13.57 -33.96 -1.59
C GLY A 605 13.65 -35.26 -2.42
N LYS A 606 12.51 -35.94 -2.59
CA LYS A 606 12.37 -37.23 -3.31
C LYS A 606 12.63 -37.07 -4.81
N LYS A 607 12.83 -38.16 -5.54
CA LYS A 607 12.68 -38.12 -7.00
C LYS A 607 11.24 -38.51 -7.37
N ILE A 608 10.54 -37.67 -8.13
CA ILE A 608 9.13 -37.91 -8.47
C ILE A 608 8.88 -37.78 -9.97
N ALA A 609 7.80 -38.41 -10.43
CA ALA A 609 7.24 -38.22 -11.76
C ALA A 609 5.87 -37.55 -11.70
N ILE A 610 5.60 -36.65 -12.63
CA ILE A 610 4.27 -36.10 -12.89
C ILE A 610 3.83 -36.63 -14.26
N VAL A 611 2.70 -37.33 -14.29
CA VAL A 611 2.17 -38.00 -15.49
C VAL A 611 0.72 -37.63 -15.73
N SER A 612 0.23 -37.93 -16.94
CA SER A 612 -1.19 -37.84 -17.27
C SER A 612 -1.69 -39.10 -17.95
N ASP A 613 -3.01 -39.30 -17.90
CA ASP A 613 -3.75 -40.39 -18.49
C ASP A 613 -4.29 -40.03 -19.89
N HIS A 614 -4.68 -38.77 -20.11
CA HIS A 614 -4.99 -38.19 -21.41
C HIS A 614 -4.89 -36.66 -21.37
N GLY A 615 -4.86 -36.02 -22.54
CA GLY A 615 -5.12 -34.58 -22.66
C GLY A 615 -6.56 -34.29 -23.08
N ILE A 616 -6.84 -33.04 -23.46
CA ILE A 616 -8.19 -32.55 -23.76
C ILE A 616 -8.16 -31.68 -25.03
N THR A 617 -9.15 -31.87 -25.91
CA THR A 617 -9.35 -31.05 -27.12
C THR A 617 -10.34 -29.90 -26.86
N ALA A 618 -9.83 -28.68 -26.90
CA ALA A 618 -10.64 -27.46 -26.86
C ALA A 618 -11.18 -27.07 -28.25
N MET A 619 -10.52 -27.53 -29.31
CA MET A 619 -10.85 -27.14 -30.69
C MET A 619 -12.11 -27.83 -31.22
N SER A 620 -12.45 -29.01 -30.69
CA SER A 620 -13.59 -29.79 -31.19
C SER A 620 -14.95 -29.08 -31.02
N GLN A 621 -15.07 -28.12 -30.11
CA GLN A 621 -16.29 -27.29 -29.94
C GLN A 621 -16.63 -26.42 -31.15
N TYR A 622 -15.65 -26.10 -32.00
CA TYR A 622 -15.87 -25.26 -33.18
C TYR A 622 -16.29 -26.07 -34.41
N CYS A 623 -16.18 -27.40 -34.36
CA CYS A 623 -16.59 -28.28 -35.43
C CYS A 623 -18.06 -28.71 -35.31
N ASN A 624 -18.68 -28.98 -36.45
CA ASN A 624 -20.00 -29.62 -36.47
C ASN A 624 -19.85 -31.11 -36.13
N GLY A 625 -20.85 -31.65 -35.44
CA GLY A 625 -20.98 -33.08 -35.23
C GLY A 625 -21.38 -33.80 -36.53
N LEU A 626 -20.83 -34.99 -36.75
CA LEU A 626 -21.13 -35.83 -37.91
C LEU A 626 -22.51 -36.48 -37.84
N ASN A 627 -23.12 -36.53 -36.65
CA ASN A 627 -24.45 -37.12 -36.41
C ASN A 627 -24.58 -38.56 -36.97
N LEU A 628 -23.57 -39.41 -36.72
CA LEU A 628 -23.57 -40.78 -37.21
C LEU A 628 -24.79 -41.56 -36.72
N VAL A 629 -25.49 -42.21 -37.66
CA VAL A 629 -26.73 -42.94 -37.37
C VAL A 629 -26.44 -44.33 -36.77
N GLY A 630 -27.18 -44.69 -35.72
CA GLY A 630 -27.06 -45.98 -35.02
C GLY A 630 -25.79 -46.10 -34.17
N TYR A 631 -25.28 -44.96 -33.70
CA TYR A 631 -24.18 -44.86 -32.75
C TYR A 631 -24.65 -44.12 -31.50
N LYS A 632 -24.32 -44.65 -30.33
CA LYS A 632 -24.54 -44.00 -29.05
C LYS A 632 -23.31 -43.14 -28.71
N SER A 633 -23.54 -41.84 -28.55
CA SER A 633 -22.51 -40.87 -28.18
C SER A 633 -21.99 -41.11 -26.77
N ASP A 634 -20.70 -40.86 -26.58
CA ASP A 634 -20.05 -40.79 -25.27
C ASP A 634 -18.93 -39.73 -25.30
N HIS A 635 -18.54 -39.17 -24.15
CA HIS A 635 -17.55 -38.09 -23.99
C HIS A 635 -17.61 -37.01 -25.09
N GLY A 636 -18.78 -36.35 -25.23
CA GLY A 636 -18.98 -35.29 -26.23
C GLY A 636 -18.99 -35.78 -27.69
N GLY A 637 -19.10 -37.08 -27.93
CA GLY A 637 -19.03 -37.69 -29.26
C GLY A 637 -17.60 -37.84 -29.77
N ARG A 638 -16.58 -37.66 -28.91
CA ARG A 638 -15.20 -38.00 -29.24
C ARG A 638 -14.99 -39.52 -29.32
N LEU A 639 -15.79 -40.28 -28.57
CA LEU A 639 -16.04 -41.70 -28.85
C LEU A 639 -17.54 -41.97 -29.04
N ALA A 640 -17.84 -43.06 -29.72
CA ALA A 640 -19.20 -43.56 -29.85
C ALA A 640 -19.22 -45.08 -29.95
N VAL A 641 -20.33 -45.71 -29.53
CA VAL A 641 -20.50 -47.17 -29.59
C VAL A 641 -21.58 -47.52 -30.61
N LYS A 642 -21.29 -48.44 -31.53
CA LYS A 642 -22.29 -48.92 -32.49
C LYS A 642 -23.37 -49.73 -31.77
N GLU A 643 -24.63 -49.32 -31.92
CA GLU A 643 -25.76 -49.95 -31.22
C GLU A 643 -26.10 -51.33 -31.79
N SER A 644 -25.93 -51.52 -33.10
CA SER A 644 -26.18 -52.79 -33.79
C SER A 644 -25.23 -53.00 -34.96
N GLY A 645 -24.79 -54.26 -35.15
CA GLY A 645 -23.82 -54.63 -36.18
C GLY A 645 -22.37 -54.24 -35.83
N LYS A 646 -21.52 -54.17 -36.85
CA LYS A 646 -20.12 -53.70 -36.75
C LYS A 646 -20.00 -52.32 -37.39
N PRO A 647 -19.11 -51.44 -36.88
CA PRO A 647 -18.75 -50.20 -37.57
C PRO A 647 -18.19 -50.48 -38.97
N ASN A 648 -18.41 -49.54 -39.89
CA ASN A 648 -17.76 -49.58 -41.21
C ASN A 648 -16.36 -48.97 -41.12
N ILE A 649 -15.51 -49.25 -42.10
CA ILE A 649 -14.24 -48.51 -42.24
C ILE A 649 -14.58 -47.11 -42.77
N ASP A 650 -14.03 -46.08 -42.12
CA ASP A 650 -14.29 -44.67 -42.42
C ASP A 650 -13.05 -43.83 -42.09
N ASP A 651 -12.84 -42.72 -42.79
CA ASP A 651 -11.71 -41.81 -42.56
C ASP A 651 -11.94 -40.88 -41.35
N ASN A 652 -13.14 -40.85 -40.78
CA ASN A 652 -13.50 -39.99 -39.63
C ASN A 652 -13.21 -40.61 -38.26
N TYR A 653 -13.09 -41.95 -38.17
CA TYR A 653 -12.86 -42.64 -36.91
C TYR A 653 -11.98 -43.88 -37.03
N VAL A 654 -11.38 -44.28 -35.91
CA VAL A 654 -10.73 -45.59 -35.75
C VAL A 654 -11.66 -46.53 -34.99
N ILE A 655 -11.67 -47.81 -35.35
CA ILE A 655 -12.42 -48.86 -34.65
C ILE A 655 -11.52 -49.42 -33.54
N CYS A 656 -12.02 -49.47 -32.31
CA CYS A 656 -11.31 -49.99 -31.14
C CYS A 656 -11.24 -51.53 -31.17
N GLU A 657 -10.41 -52.11 -30.30
CA GLU A 657 -10.17 -53.56 -30.25
C GLU A 657 -11.43 -54.40 -29.98
N ASP A 658 -12.43 -53.82 -29.30
CA ASP A 658 -13.72 -54.46 -29.04
C ASP A 658 -14.59 -54.65 -30.31
N GLY A 659 -14.20 -54.05 -31.43
CA GLY A 659 -14.89 -54.11 -32.72
C GLY A 659 -16.23 -53.40 -32.77
N LYS A 660 -16.58 -52.57 -31.77
CA LYS A 660 -17.86 -51.85 -31.68
C LYS A 660 -17.71 -50.37 -31.32
N THR A 661 -16.68 -50.03 -30.55
CA THR A 661 -16.39 -48.65 -30.15
C THR A 661 -15.55 -47.97 -31.22
N VAL A 662 -15.86 -46.71 -31.50
CA VAL A 662 -15.16 -45.89 -32.48
C VAL A 662 -14.70 -44.57 -31.85
N CYS A 663 -13.48 -44.13 -32.19
CA CYS A 663 -12.88 -42.90 -31.69
C CYS A 663 -12.65 -41.92 -32.83
N ALA A 664 -13.01 -40.66 -32.63
CA ALA A 664 -12.87 -39.59 -33.62
C ALA A 664 -11.39 -39.34 -33.96
N LEU A 665 -11.06 -39.37 -35.26
CA LEU A 665 -9.73 -39.06 -35.74
C LEU A 665 -9.49 -37.55 -35.83
N LYS A 666 -10.53 -36.75 -36.08
CA LYS A 666 -10.44 -35.30 -36.30
C LYS A 666 -11.24 -34.54 -35.26
N HIS A 667 -11.22 -33.20 -35.33
CA HIS A 667 -11.97 -32.32 -34.42
C HIS A 667 -13.49 -32.47 -34.47
N ASN A 668 -14.05 -32.97 -35.58
CA ASN A 668 -15.48 -33.29 -35.63
C ASN A 668 -15.84 -34.37 -34.61
N SER A 669 -16.85 -34.11 -33.78
CA SER A 669 -17.47 -35.15 -32.97
C SER A 669 -18.26 -36.12 -33.87
N LEU A 670 -18.27 -37.40 -33.51
CA LEU A 670 -18.95 -38.45 -34.27
C LEU A 670 -20.48 -38.35 -34.18
N CYS A 671 -20.97 -37.78 -33.09
CA CYS A 671 -22.40 -37.61 -32.84
C CYS A 671 -22.78 -36.13 -32.88
N GLY A 672 -23.44 -35.61 -31.84
CA GLY A 672 -23.81 -34.19 -31.76
C GLY A 672 -22.61 -33.28 -31.58
N LYS A 673 -22.78 -32.00 -31.93
CA LYS A 673 -21.75 -30.97 -31.73
C LYS A 673 -21.43 -30.80 -30.24
N ILE A 674 -20.15 -30.64 -29.92
CA ILE A 674 -19.70 -30.29 -28.56
C ILE A 674 -20.15 -28.86 -28.23
N PRO A 675 -20.77 -28.61 -27.07
CA PRO A 675 -21.21 -27.27 -26.68
C PRO A 675 -20.08 -26.24 -26.68
N THR A 676 -20.40 -25.01 -27.08
CA THR A 676 -19.46 -23.88 -26.96
C THR A 676 -19.07 -23.67 -25.49
N GLY A 677 -17.79 -23.43 -25.25
CA GLY A 677 -17.19 -23.27 -23.92
C GLY A 677 -16.68 -24.57 -23.30
N GLN A 678 -17.00 -25.74 -23.88
CA GLN A 678 -16.54 -27.03 -23.37
C GLN A 678 -15.37 -27.57 -24.17
N SER A 679 -14.49 -28.26 -23.46
CA SER A 679 -13.47 -29.11 -24.06
C SER A 679 -13.86 -30.58 -23.85
N ALA A 680 -13.34 -31.48 -24.68
CA ALA A 680 -13.70 -32.89 -24.63
C ALA A 680 -12.48 -33.80 -24.76
N HIS A 681 -12.65 -35.09 -24.55
CA HIS A 681 -11.61 -36.10 -24.75
C HIS A 681 -12.25 -37.44 -25.15
N GLY A 682 -11.44 -38.43 -25.51
CA GLY A 682 -11.86 -39.80 -25.85
C GLY A 682 -11.56 -40.20 -27.30
N GLY A 683 -11.13 -39.23 -28.12
CA GLY A 683 -10.77 -39.40 -29.52
C GLY A 683 -9.28 -39.73 -29.72
N CYS A 684 -8.75 -39.32 -30.87
CA CYS A 684 -7.41 -39.66 -31.34
C CYS A 684 -6.59 -38.42 -31.74
N LEU A 685 -7.01 -37.22 -31.35
CA LEU A 685 -6.25 -36.01 -31.67
C LEU A 685 -4.92 -35.96 -30.89
N PRO A 686 -3.88 -35.30 -31.43
CA PRO A 686 -2.59 -35.20 -30.76
C PRO A 686 -2.70 -34.61 -29.34
N GLU A 687 -3.55 -33.61 -29.11
CA GLU A 687 -3.78 -33.02 -27.78
C GLU A 687 -4.59 -33.91 -26.84
N GLU A 688 -5.29 -34.93 -27.33
CA GLU A 688 -5.97 -35.93 -26.50
C GLU A 688 -5.00 -37.08 -26.14
N VAL A 689 -4.17 -37.49 -27.11
CA VAL A 689 -3.36 -38.71 -27.05
C VAL A 689 -1.96 -38.47 -26.49
N LEU A 690 -1.32 -37.35 -26.84
CA LEU A 690 0.05 -37.07 -26.40
C LEU A 690 0.01 -36.44 -25.00
N VAL A 691 0.65 -37.11 -24.04
CA VAL A 691 0.66 -36.73 -22.63
C VAL A 691 2.09 -36.48 -22.15
N PRO A 692 2.30 -35.50 -21.26
CA PRO A 692 3.61 -35.16 -20.76
C PRO A 692 4.03 -36.07 -19.60
N ILE A 693 5.34 -36.25 -19.46
CA ILE A 693 5.97 -36.82 -18.27
C ILE A 693 7.06 -35.85 -17.81
N PHE A 694 6.97 -35.41 -16.56
CA PHE A 694 8.03 -34.62 -15.93
C PHE A 694 8.70 -35.46 -14.86
N ILE A 695 10.03 -35.48 -14.84
CA ILE A 695 10.81 -36.11 -13.77
C ILE A 695 11.56 -35.00 -13.04
N ILE A 696 11.25 -34.83 -11.76
CA ILE A 696 11.83 -33.78 -10.93
C ILE A 696 12.54 -34.36 -9.70
N SER A 697 13.63 -33.73 -9.30
CA SER A 697 14.38 -34.11 -8.10
C SER A 697 15.09 -32.91 -7.46
N SER A 698 15.79 -33.18 -6.36
CA SER A 698 16.55 -32.19 -5.59
C SER A 698 17.98 -32.06 -6.12
N GLN A 699 18.30 -32.85 -7.16
CA GLN A 699 19.61 -32.93 -7.77
C GLN A 699 19.56 -32.20 -9.10
N LYS A 700 20.48 -31.26 -9.28
CA LYS A 700 20.59 -30.48 -10.52
C LYS A 700 20.94 -31.36 -11.71
N GLU A 701 21.84 -32.32 -11.51
CA GLU A 701 22.28 -33.25 -12.54
C GLU A 701 21.28 -34.40 -12.70
N THR A 702 20.99 -34.76 -13.94
CA THR A 702 20.13 -35.90 -14.26
C THR A 702 20.84 -37.20 -13.88
N SER A 703 20.26 -37.93 -12.93
CA SER A 703 20.76 -39.23 -12.46
C SER A 703 19.70 -40.32 -12.64
N LYS A 704 20.10 -41.57 -12.86
CA LYS A 704 19.19 -42.74 -12.81
C LYS A 704 19.12 -43.39 -11.43
N TYR A 705 19.67 -42.72 -10.42
CA TYR A 705 19.75 -43.21 -9.05
C TYR A 705 19.04 -42.25 -8.10
N SER A 706 18.32 -42.78 -7.12
CA SER A 706 17.87 -42.04 -5.93
C SER A 706 18.67 -42.52 -4.72
N THR A 707 19.18 -41.60 -3.91
CA THR A 707 20.04 -41.92 -2.79
C THR A 707 19.62 -41.17 -1.52
N LYS A 708 19.58 -41.88 -0.40
CA LYS A 708 19.19 -41.36 0.90
C LYS A 708 20.18 -41.81 1.96
N LEU A 709 20.78 -40.86 2.67
CA LEU A 709 21.61 -41.14 3.83
C LEU A 709 20.72 -41.60 5.00
N LEU A 710 20.96 -42.81 5.50
CA LEU A 710 20.23 -43.38 6.64
C LEU A 710 20.93 -43.03 7.97
N THR A 711 22.26 -42.92 7.96
CA THR A 711 23.05 -42.59 9.15
C THR A 711 23.31 -41.09 9.25
N THR A 712 22.50 -40.38 10.05
CA THR A 712 22.63 -38.93 10.23
C THR A 712 23.60 -38.53 11.35
N GLU A 713 23.91 -39.44 12.27
CA GLU A 713 24.89 -39.27 13.35
C GLU A 713 25.84 -40.47 13.43
N ILE A 714 27.15 -40.20 13.45
CA ILE A 714 28.21 -41.20 13.54
C ILE A 714 28.87 -41.10 14.91
N THR A 715 28.92 -42.22 15.64
CA THR A 715 29.55 -42.30 16.96
C THR A 715 30.86 -43.09 16.91
N GLY A 716 31.76 -42.84 17.87
CA GLY A 716 33.01 -43.59 18.00
C GLY A 716 32.83 -45.11 18.11
N ASN A 717 31.71 -45.57 18.66
CA ASN A 717 31.44 -47.00 18.90
C ASN A 717 30.84 -47.73 17.69
N ASN A 718 30.29 -47.00 16.71
CA ASN A 718 29.74 -47.59 15.49
C ASN A 718 29.95 -46.66 14.29
N PRO A 719 31.20 -46.47 13.83
CA PRO A 719 31.52 -45.50 12.80
C PRO A 719 31.27 -46.10 11.41
N VAL A 720 30.01 -46.38 11.09
CA VAL A 720 29.60 -46.84 9.75
C VAL A 720 28.61 -45.85 9.16
N ILE A 721 28.57 -45.76 7.85
CA ILE A 721 27.56 -44.98 7.14
C ILE A 721 26.70 -45.93 6.32
N GLU A 722 25.38 -45.75 6.41
CA GLU A 722 24.38 -46.48 5.65
C GLU A 722 23.62 -45.55 4.70
N PHE A 723 23.42 -46.02 3.49
CA PHE A 723 22.62 -45.37 2.44
C PHE A 723 21.52 -46.32 1.97
N GLU A 724 20.36 -45.79 1.66
CA GLU A 724 19.41 -46.43 0.75
C GLU A 724 19.72 -45.91 -0.67
N ILE A 725 20.03 -46.80 -1.61
CA ILE A 725 20.29 -46.46 -3.02
C ILE A 725 19.34 -47.26 -3.89
N LYS A 726 18.53 -46.56 -4.68
CA LYS A 726 17.58 -47.11 -5.67
C LYS A 726 18.01 -46.72 -7.07
N GLY A 727 17.75 -47.59 -8.04
CA GLY A 727 18.06 -47.36 -9.45
C GLY A 727 18.66 -48.58 -10.13
N ASP A 728 18.59 -48.59 -11.44
CA ASP A 728 18.91 -49.75 -12.25
C ASP A 728 20.44 -49.94 -12.39
N ASN A 729 20.94 -51.17 -12.21
CA ASN A 729 22.37 -51.52 -12.30
C ASN A 729 23.31 -50.56 -11.52
N VAL A 730 23.13 -50.44 -10.20
CA VAL A 730 24.02 -49.65 -9.32
C VAL A 730 25.47 -50.17 -9.41
N ALA A 731 26.33 -49.43 -10.10
CA ALA A 731 27.71 -49.84 -10.39
C ALA A 731 28.68 -49.48 -9.24
N ASN A 732 29.12 -50.51 -8.50
CA ASN A 732 30.18 -50.46 -7.47
C ASN A 732 30.24 -49.15 -6.65
N PRO A 733 29.19 -48.85 -5.87
CA PRO A 733 29.10 -47.59 -5.16
C PRO A 733 30.17 -47.50 -4.06
N TYR A 734 30.71 -46.30 -3.84
CA TYR A 734 31.70 -46.02 -2.80
C TYR A 734 31.50 -44.61 -2.26
N ILE A 735 32.06 -44.33 -1.10
CA ILE A 735 32.09 -42.98 -0.54
C ILE A 735 33.51 -42.45 -0.44
N MET A 736 33.63 -41.12 -0.47
CA MET A 736 34.79 -40.35 -0.06
C MET A 736 34.49 -39.68 1.27
N TYR A 737 35.22 -40.05 2.32
CA TYR A 737 35.16 -39.40 3.63
C TYR A 737 36.54 -38.83 3.95
N GLY A 738 36.63 -37.51 3.98
CA GLY A 738 37.92 -36.79 3.89
C GLY A 738 38.60 -37.10 2.55
N ASN A 739 39.85 -37.57 2.60
CA ASN A 739 40.60 -38.02 1.42
C ASN A 739 40.61 -39.55 1.24
N THR A 740 39.81 -40.28 2.02
CA THR A 740 39.82 -41.76 2.01
C THR A 740 38.58 -42.32 1.32
N ARG A 741 38.79 -43.30 0.44
CA ARG A 741 37.73 -44.04 -0.26
C ARG A 741 37.29 -45.24 0.58
N TYR A 742 35.98 -45.40 0.77
CA TYR A 742 35.38 -46.59 1.38
C TYR A 742 34.36 -47.20 0.43
N ASN A 743 34.51 -48.49 0.10
CA ASN A 743 33.54 -49.18 -0.74
C ASN A 743 32.27 -49.50 0.07
N LEU A 744 31.13 -49.60 -0.62
CA LEU A 744 29.86 -49.92 -0.01
C LEU A 744 29.46 -51.38 -0.27
N THR A 745 29.09 -52.07 0.80
CA THR A 745 28.58 -53.45 0.75
C THR A 745 27.05 -53.42 0.71
N LYS A 746 26.46 -54.13 -0.26
CA LYS A 746 25.01 -54.14 -0.52
C LYS A 746 24.30 -55.17 0.35
N SER A 747 23.16 -54.77 0.93
CA SER A 747 22.18 -55.63 1.60
C SER A 747 20.76 -55.16 1.26
N GLY A 748 20.13 -55.78 0.26
CA GLY A 748 18.88 -55.28 -0.31
C GLY A 748 19.10 -53.96 -1.06
N ASN A 749 18.30 -52.92 -0.75
CA ASN A 749 18.51 -51.56 -1.25
C ASN A 749 19.41 -50.72 -0.32
N ASN A 750 19.86 -51.29 0.80
CA ASN A 750 20.74 -50.62 1.74
C ASN A 750 22.20 -50.93 1.42
N TYR A 751 23.05 -49.92 1.55
CA TYR A 751 24.47 -49.95 1.26
C TYR A 751 25.20 -49.44 2.48
N ARG A 752 26.19 -50.20 2.97
CA ARG A 752 26.89 -49.90 4.21
C ARG A 752 28.40 -49.89 4.00
N THR A 753 29.08 -48.95 4.63
CA THR A 753 30.56 -48.92 4.66
C THR A 753 31.11 -49.94 5.65
N ASP A 754 32.35 -50.36 5.44
CA ASP A 754 33.16 -50.87 6.56
C ASP A 754 33.38 -49.76 7.61
N THR A 755 33.91 -50.15 8.78
CA THR A 755 34.23 -49.23 9.89
C THR A 755 35.14 -48.09 9.41
N LEU A 756 34.68 -46.86 9.56
CA LEU A 756 35.36 -45.64 9.17
C LEU A 756 36.44 -45.28 10.18
N THR A 757 37.56 -44.74 9.68
CA THR A 757 38.49 -44.00 10.55
C THR A 757 37.95 -42.58 10.71
N LEU A 758 37.39 -42.26 11.89
CA LEU A 758 36.76 -40.97 12.15
C LEU A 758 37.78 -39.81 12.11
N ILE A 759 37.44 -38.75 11.40
CA ILE A 759 38.20 -37.51 11.34
C ILE A 759 37.31 -36.41 11.92
N ALA A 760 37.63 -35.95 13.14
CA ALA A 760 36.77 -35.03 13.90
C ALA A 760 36.39 -33.73 13.16
N ALA A 761 37.23 -33.27 12.21
CA ALA A 761 36.99 -32.08 11.41
C ALA A 761 36.13 -32.30 10.15
N THR A 762 35.86 -33.54 9.75
CA THR A 762 35.17 -33.86 8.50
C THR A 762 33.67 -33.96 8.71
N THR A 763 32.91 -32.95 8.32
CA THR A 763 31.44 -32.88 8.50
C THR A 763 30.63 -33.33 7.28
N THR A 764 31.30 -33.84 6.24
CA THR A 764 30.64 -34.27 5.00
C THR A 764 31.18 -35.59 4.49
N VAL A 765 30.36 -36.28 3.70
CA VAL A 765 30.72 -37.48 2.96
C VAL A 765 30.19 -37.35 1.54
N THR A 766 30.95 -37.82 0.57
CA THR A 766 30.49 -37.83 -0.83
C THR A 766 30.31 -39.25 -1.33
N LEU A 767 29.09 -39.60 -1.71
CA LEU A 767 28.74 -40.84 -2.41
C LEU A 767 29.07 -40.73 -3.89
N HIS A 768 29.66 -41.79 -4.43
CA HIS A 768 29.95 -41.99 -5.85
C HIS A 768 29.29 -43.27 -6.36
N ILE A 769 28.65 -43.20 -7.53
CA ILE A 769 28.08 -44.37 -8.22
C ILE A 769 28.53 -44.33 -9.69
N GLY A 770 29.21 -45.38 -10.16
CA GLY A 770 29.82 -45.36 -11.49
C GLY A 770 30.83 -44.22 -11.68
N SER A 771 30.98 -43.74 -12.91
CA SER A 771 31.91 -42.65 -13.26
C SER A 771 31.32 -41.25 -13.02
N ASP A 772 30.01 -41.09 -13.15
CA ASP A 772 29.40 -39.77 -13.38
C ASP A 772 28.54 -39.28 -12.20
N TYR A 773 28.08 -40.17 -11.32
CA TYR A 773 27.25 -39.78 -10.19
C TYR A 773 28.09 -39.43 -8.96
N LYS A 774 27.84 -38.24 -8.40
CA LYS A 774 28.45 -37.75 -7.16
C LYS A 774 27.44 -36.96 -6.34
N GLN A 775 27.24 -37.32 -5.07
CA GLN A 775 26.40 -36.56 -4.14
C GLN A 775 27.07 -36.40 -2.78
N THR A 776 27.09 -35.17 -2.26
CA THR A 776 27.63 -34.86 -0.94
C THR A 776 26.51 -34.78 0.10
N PHE A 777 26.74 -35.37 1.26
CA PHE A 777 25.85 -35.38 2.41
C PHE A 777 26.57 -34.81 3.64
N SER A 778 25.81 -34.14 4.50
CA SER A 778 26.30 -33.67 5.79
C SER A 778 26.17 -34.76 6.86
N LEU A 779 27.16 -34.84 7.74
CA LEU A 779 27.25 -35.79 8.84
C LEU A 779 27.37 -35.05 10.16
N LYS A 780 26.71 -35.55 11.21
CA LYS A 780 27.02 -35.19 12.60
C LYS A 780 27.96 -36.25 13.17
N ILE A 781 29.09 -35.82 13.73
CA ILE A 781 30.05 -36.72 14.37
C ILE A 781 30.03 -36.48 15.86
N ASN A 782 29.80 -37.54 16.61
CA ASN A 782 29.81 -37.56 18.06
C ASN A 782 30.92 -38.53 18.52
N VAL A 783 32.15 -38.03 18.45
CA VAL A 783 33.29 -38.62 19.18
C VAL A 783 33.09 -38.18 20.63
N GLY A 784 32.71 -39.11 21.51
CA GLY A 784 32.44 -38.83 22.92
C GLY A 784 33.52 -37.96 23.58
N ALA A 785 33.13 -37.24 24.62
CA ALA A 785 33.95 -36.25 25.32
C ALA A 785 35.42 -36.69 25.46
N LYS A 786 36.35 -35.78 25.12
CA LYS A 786 37.74 -35.89 25.59
C LYS A 786 37.68 -36.13 27.09
N GLU A 787 38.20 -37.27 27.56
CA GLU A 787 38.63 -37.37 28.95
C GLU A 787 39.67 -36.27 29.16
N ASP A 788 39.37 -35.32 30.04
CA ASP A 788 40.40 -34.45 30.59
C ASP A 788 41.41 -35.37 31.29
N ASP A 789 42.65 -35.32 30.82
CA ASP A 789 43.75 -36.09 31.40
C ASP A 789 43.95 -35.62 32.85
N LEU A 790 43.55 -36.46 33.80
CA LEU A 790 43.70 -36.23 35.24
C LEU A 790 45.16 -36.36 35.72
N PHE A 791 46.14 -36.36 34.81
CA PHE A 791 47.57 -36.54 35.13
C PHE A 791 48.53 -35.45 34.60
N ASP A 792 48.05 -34.29 34.14
CA ASP A 792 48.92 -33.12 34.00
C ASP A 792 49.06 -32.40 35.37
N PHE A 793 50.08 -32.83 36.14
CA PHE A 793 50.57 -32.19 37.38
C PHE A 793 51.69 -31.18 37.11
#